data_AF-A0A9P8GI47-F1
#
_entry.id   AF-A0A9P8GI47-F1
#
_cell.length_a   1.000
_cell.length_b   1.000
_cell.length_c   1.000
_cell.angle_alpha   90.00
_cell.angle_beta   90.00
_cell.angle_gamma   90.00
#
_symmetry.space_group_name_H-M   'P 1'
#
loop_
_entity.id
_entity.type
_entity.pdbx_description
1 polymer ?
#
loop_
_entity_poly.entity_id
_entity_poly.type
_entity_poly.pdbx_seq_one_letter_code
_entity_poly.pdbx_strand_id
1 'polypeptide(L)'
;MSQQSVPSNQPSKTDGSPEVNEEELASLLSAYVSTPAPGPEMGTFDGQPIELTEESKAYMADAAAQAGLWLTVKGRRKQHYITFAPPEDGSNVVYIADTPPDTPPREPSPTVDLSPMKPPTTPVQVPGSSSSTNSPSGAGIRKRSHKSSDPSKAFSPAPCLAPQTTFQVVGASNSTCPPAINYTATFEYVGCRQDSYYGRILGRERKAVFRDTNTPQYCADYCGRSGYPWAGVEAGTQCYCGGQPDGGAVTGNANCSTYTCSGDESQKCGGQYFLQLYKVTNPLPVEKVDGDVKRQPLCHTSPLCEHTVCDTSLPIVDRIASLLSEMTLDEKIANTVNAADGVGRLGLPGYDWWNEALHGLANAPGVVFNSPNGSAFSYATSFPMAITTGSAFDDPLIGQIAGVIGRETRAFANFEQCGYDFWTPNINTFLDPRWGRGQETPSEDAFHTQQYTKQLIPGLQGGLDHPEEKQIIATCKHFNLYYAETNRYGENYNATTQDLAEYFNPPFKSCVRDVAVGSVMCAYTATYGVPNCASEYFLQDTLREDWSFDEPYRYVVADCGAVEYIQDVHNFTDTPAEAAAVALNAGTDLDCGFTFGTYLNESVINNYTTEARLDQALSRLYTGLHTVGYFDGQNRYASLSWADVDTEDARALAYRSAWEGMVLLKNDGLLPLSPKYQKVALIGPYANASGQMQGIYAGQAPYIITPLQAAEANWDNVKYAFGTGVNGSNITFFSQALEAARSADLIIYMGGIDSTIEQETLDRKSLEWPGNQLDLVQQLSKLGKPLAIVQFGGGQVDDTALLANGNVNAILWTGYPSQEGGNAVVDVLLGRQAPAGRLTTTQYAASYINEVSIFNPDLRPNGSYPGRTYKWFTGKPVLPFGFGLSYTTFNLSWCGKPLQQSYNIKNLFDKRQHHGSKPTPLDTLPFVTLSTTITNTGNHTSDFSALLFLSTSNAGPAPYPNKWLASYARAHGVAPGQSQTVDLNISIGSLARADENGDLTVYPGNYKLAIDNDELLTAEFELVGEPVIVDRLTRQGVYEYTVPVHYNASANLV
;
A
#
# COMPACT_ATOMS: atom_id res chain seq x y z
N MET A 1 -54.73 -17.36 -42.15
CA MET A 1 -55.91 -16.79 -41.47
C MET A 1 -55.43 -15.54 -40.76
N SER A 2 -55.47 -14.38 -41.42
CA SER A 2 -56.43 -13.27 -41.15
C SER A 2 -56.55 -12.96 -39.66
N GLN A 3 -56.22 -11.77 -39.15
CA GLN A 3 -56.84 -10.46 -39.44
C GLN A 3 -55.82 -9.34 -39.15
N GLN A 4 -55.55 -8.41 -40.07
CA GLN A 4 -56.28 -7.16 -40.39
C GLN A 4 -56.16 -6.02 -39.35
N SER A 5 -55.54 -4.94 -39.84
CA SER A 5 -55.28 -3.60 -39.31
C SER A 5 -56.51 -2.69 -39.23
N VAL A 6 -56.52 -1.72 -38.29
CA VAL A 6 -57.10 -0.36 -38.47
C VAL A 6 -56.28 0.66 -37.63
N PRO A 7 -56.03 1.89 -38.11
CA PRO A 7 -55.01 2.82 -37.57
C PRO A 7 -55.61 3.92 -36.67
N SER A 8 -54.79 4.54 -35.83
CA SER A 8 -55.14 5.82 -35.21
C SER A 8 -53.91 6.70 -34.94
N ASN A 9 -53.81 7.77 -35.74
CA ASN A 9 -53.28 9.11 -35.44
C ASN A 9 -52.24 9.26 -34.32
N GLN A 10 -51.01 9.58 -34.74
CA GLN A 10 -50.13 10.45 -33.97
C GLN A 10 -50.78 11.83 -33.77
N PRO A 11 -50.65 12.44 -32.58
CA PRO A 11 -50.46 13.86 -32.48
C PRO A 11 -48.95 14.17 -32.56
N SER A 12 -48.56 14.91 -33.58
CA SER A 12 -47.31 15.66 -33.56
C SER A 12 -47.31 16.59 -32.34
N LYS A 13 -46.44 16.34 -31.37
CA LYS A 13 -46.00 17.36 -30.42
C LYS A 13 -44.50 17.42 -30.46
N THR A 14 -44.02 18.47 -31.12
CA THR A 14 -42.72 19.07 -30.93
C THR A 14 -42.55 19.42 -29.45
N ASP A 15 -41.82 18.59 -28.72
CA ASP A 15 -41.09 19.03 -27.52
C ASP A 15 -39.64 19.26 -27.97
N GLY A 16 -39.14 20.46 -27.74
CA GLY A 16 -37.87 20.94 -28.25
C GLY A 16 -36.69 20.66 -27.31
N SER A 17 -36.75 19.58 -26.53
CA SER A 17 -35.64 19.13 -25.71
C SER A 17 -34.63 18.35 -26.57
N PRO A 18 -33.33 18.72 -26.57
CA PRO A 18 -32.32 18.01 -27.34
C PRO A 18 -32.15 16.58 -26.80
N GLU A 19 -32.20 15.58 -27.69
CA GLU A 19 -31.64 14.25 -27.41
C GLU A 19 -30.11 14.38 -27.40
N VAL A 20 -29.49 14.13 -26.25
CA VAL A 20 -28.03 14.14 -26.09
C VAL A 20 -27.51 12.75 -26.46
N ASN A 21 -26.53 12.68 -27.36
CA ASN A 21 -25.97 11.41 -27.81
C ASN A 21 -24.85 10.89 -26.88
N GLU A 22 -24.45 9.64 -27.07
CA GLU A 22 -23.44 8.96 -26.24
C GLU A 22 -22.05 9.63 -26.27
N GLU A 23 -21.71 10.32 -27.36
CA GLU A 23 -20.44 11.06 -27.52
C GLU A 23 -20.39 12.33 -26.64
N GLU A 24 -21.49 13.06 -26.53
CA GLU A 24 -21.61 14.23 -25.64
C GLU A 24 -21.62 13.82 -24.16
N LEU A 25 -22.23 12.67 -23.82
CA LEU A 25 -22.23 12.12 -22.46
C LEU A 25 -20.86 11.57 -22.05
N ALA A 26 -20.15 10.90 -22.97
CA ALA A 26 -18.76 10.49 -22.75
C ALA A 26 -17.82 11.69 -22.57
N SER A 27 -18.06 12.79 -23.31
CA SER A 27 -17.35 14.05 -23.12
C SER A 27 -17.62 14.69 -21.74
N LEU A 28 -18.84 14.56 -21.20
CA LEU A 28 -19.19 15.07 -19.86
C LEU A 28 -18.55 14.26 -18.73
N LEU A 29 -18.55 12.92 -18.85
CA LEU A 29 -17.90 12.04 -17.89
C LEU A 29 -16.38 12.19 -17.95
N SER A 30 -15.82 12.32 -19.15
CA SER A 30 -14.41 12.64 -19.36
C SER A 30 -14.06 14.03 -18.82
N ALA A 31 -14.92 15.04 -18.98
CA ALA A 31 -14.72 16.37 -18.39
C ALA A 31 -14.77 16.34 -16.85
N TYR A 32 -15.71 15.59 -16.25
CA TYR A 32 -15.83 15.44 -14.79
C TYR A 32 -14.64 14.67 -14.18
N VAL A 33 -14.17 13.61 -14.87
CA VAL A 33 -13.00 12.81 -14.46
C VAL A 33 -11.68 13.54 -14.74
N SER A 34 -11.65 14.50 -15.68
CA SER A 34 -10.45 15.30 -16.00
C SER A 34 -10.37 16.66 -15.27
N THR A 35 -11.39 17.04 -14.51
CA THR A 35 -11.33 18.25 -13.67
C THR A 35 -10.68 17.98 -12.31
N PRO A 36 -9.72 18.83 -11.88
CA PRO A 36 -9.05 18.69 -10.60
C PRO A 36 -10.01 19.05 -9.46
N ALA A 37 -10.29 18.06 -8.60
CA ALA A 37 -11.14 18.11 -7.41
C ALA A 37 -12.63 18.48 -7.62
N PRO A 38 -13.59 17.54 -7.50
CA PRO A 38 -14.96 17.93 -7.23
C PRO A 38 -15.09 18.20 -5.73
N GLY A 39 -15.03 19.48 -5.34
CA GLY A 39 -15.78 19.94 -4.18
C GLY A 39 -17.29 19.75 -4.42
N PRO A 40 -18.16 19.88 -3.39
CA PRO A 40 -19.60 19.73 -3.54
C PRO A 40 -20.19 20.97 -4.24
N GLU A 41 -19.88 21.21 -5.51
CA GLU A 41 -20.60 22.16 -6.34
C GLU A 41 -21.37 21.42 -7.44
N MET A 42 -22.69 21.63 -7.44
CA MET A 42 -23.64 21.11 -8.42
C MET A 42 -23.26 21.56 -9.84
N GLY A 43 -22.72 20.65 -10.65
CA GLY A 43 -22.58 20.86 -12.09
C GLY A 43 -23.96 20.82 -12.76
N THR A 44 -24.52 21.98 -13.11
CA THR A 44 -25.76 22.09 -13.90
C THR A 44 -25.45 22.32 -15.38
N PHE A 45 -25.96 21.47 -16.28
CA PHE A 45 -26.08 21.79 -17.70
C PHE A 45 -27.26 22.76 -17.90
N ASP A 46 -26.96 24.05 -18.07
CA ASP A 46 -27.82 25.17 -18.52
C ASP A 46 -29.31 25.20 -18.10
N GLY A 47 -29.69 24.55 -17.00
CA GLY A 47 -31.07 24.47 -16.50
C GLY A 47 -32.10 23.83 -17.45
N GLN A 48 -31.68 23.13 -18.51
CA GLN A 48 -32.59 22.53 -19.49
C GLN A 48 -32.79 21.02 -19.23
N PRO A 49 -34.04 20.51 -19.21
CA PRO A 49 -34.31 19.09 -19.01
C PRO A 49 -33.93 18.25 -20.24
N ILE A 50 -33.35 17.07 -20.00
CA ILE A 50 -32.91 16.11 -21.02
C ILE A 50 -33.73 14.81 -20.90
N GLU A 51 -34.13 14.20 -22.02
CA GLU A 51 -34.68 12.83 -22.05
C GLU A 51 -33.53 11.82 -22.21
N LEU A 52 -33.41 10.87 -21.28
CA LEU A 52 -32.44 9.77 -21.34
C LEU A 52 -33.16 8.47 -21.71
N THR A 53 -32.63 7.74 -22.67
CA THR A 53 -33.08 6.36 -22.96
C THR A 53 -32.65 5.41 -21.84
N GLU A 54 -33.29 4.25 -21.73
CA GLU A 54 -32.88 3.22 -20.76
C GLU A 54 -31.44 2.71 -21.03
N GLU A 55 -31.00 2.75 -22.29
CA GLU A 55 -29.63 2.40 -22.70
C GLU A 55 -28.61 3.43 -22.18
N SER A 56 -28.90 4.74 -22.29
CA SER A 56 -28.03 5.80 -21.77
C SER A 56 -27.95 5.79 -20.24
N LYS A 57 -29.03 5.40 -19.54
CA LYS A 57 -29.02 5.23 -18.07
C LYS A 57 -28.12 4.07 -17.64
N ALA A 58 -28.20 2.93 -18.35
CA ALA A 58 -27.35 1.77 -18.06
C ALA A 58 -25.86 2.06 -18.34
N TYR A 59 -25.56 2.76 -19.43
CA TYR A 59 -24.20 3.20 -19.75
C TYR A 59 -23.61 4.11 -18.66
N MET A 60 -24.38 5.09 -18.18
CA MET A 60 -23.91 6.00 -17.14
C MET A 60 -23.74 5.34 -15.78
N ALA A 61 -24.59 4.36 -15.43
CA ALA A 61 -24.45 3.61 -14.19
C ALA A 61 -23.16 2.77 -14.19
N ASP A 62 -22.84 2.14 -15.32
CA ASP A 62 -21.62 1.35 -15.50
C ASP A 62 -20.36 2.25 -15.51
N ALA A 63 -20.42 3.39 -16.19
CA ALA A 63 -19.32 4.36 -16.22
C ALA A 63 -19.07 5.04 -14.86
N ALA A 64 -20.13 5.35 -14.10
CA ALA A 64 -20.02 5.87 -12.73
C ALA A 64 -19.44 4.82 -11.77
N ALA A 65 -19.85 3.55 -11.91
CA ALA A 65 -19.30 2.46 -11.13
C ALA A 65 -17.81 2.23 -11.40
N GLN A 66 -17.37 2.29 -12.66
CA GLN A 66 -15.96 2.20 -13.05
C GLN A 66 -15.11 3.37 -12.54
N ALA A 67 -15.74 4.52 -12.28
CA ALA A 67 -15.11 5.71 -11.70
C ALA A 67 -15.26 5.84 -10.17
N GLY A 68 -15.92 4.88 -9.50
CA GLY A 68 -16.17 4.93 -8.05
C GLY A 68 -17.16 6.02 -7.61
N LEU A 69 -18.07 6.45 -8.48
CA LEU A 69 -19.03 7.54 -8.25
C LEU A 69 -20.46 7.02 -8.03
N TRP A 70 -21.24 7.68 -7.17
CA TRP A 70 -22.68 7.49 -7.06
C TRP A 70 -23.42 8.26 -8.14
N LEU A 71 -24.33 7.61 -8.86
CA LEU A 71 -25.21 8.23 -9.85
C LEU A 71 -26.64 8.33 -9.30
N THR A 72 -27.17 9.56 -9.18
CA THR A 72 -28.60 9.76 -8.90
C THR A 72 -29.31 10.36 -10.12
N VAL A 73 -30.38 9.70 -10.59
CA VAL A 73 -31.25 10.21 -11.66
C VAL A 73 -32.61 10.60 -11.05
N LYS A 74 -32.88 11.90 -10.88
CA LYS A 74 -34.17 12.36 -10.35
C LYS A 74 -35.16 12.63 -11.49
N GLY A 75 -36.32 11.97 -11.46
CA GLY A 75 -37.39 12.14 -12.45
C GLY A 75 -38.69 12.75 -11.91
N ARG A 76 -39.26 13.72 -12.62
CA ARG A 76 -40.71 14.03 -12.57
C ARG A 76 -41.22 14.19 -13.99
N ARG A 77 -42.20 13.35 -14.40
CA ARG A 77 -42.90 13.41 -15.69
C ARG A 77 -41.96 13.62 -16.90
N LYS A 78 -41.23 12.55 -17.29
CA LYS A 78 -40.33 12.47 -18.46
C LYS A 78 -39.07 13.35 -18.46
N GLN A 79 -38.84 14.16 -17.43
CA GLN A 79 -37.65 15.02 -17.31
C GLN A 79 -36.68 14.44 -16.28
N HIS A 80 -35.42 14.26 -16.65
CA HIS A 80 -34.37 13.68 -15.80
C HIS A 80 -33.27 14.71 -15.47
N TYR A 81 -32.79 14.68 -14.23
CA TYR A 81 -31.61 15.44 -13.78
C TYR A 81 -30.56 14.45 -13.26
N ILE A 82 -29.30 14.64 -13.66
CA ILE A 82 -28.16 13.78 -13.33
C ILE A 82 -27.30 14.48 -12.28
N THR A 83 -26.91 13.76 -11.22
CA THR A 83 -25.91 14.22 -10.24
C THR A 83 -24.93 13.09 -9.89
N PHE A 84 -23.65 13.42 -9.83
CA PHE A 84 -22.55 12.53 -9.41
C PHE A 84 -22.02 12.95 -8.03
N ALA A 85 -21.73 12.02 -7.12
CA ALA A 85 -21.17 12.30 -5.79
C ALA A 85 -20.29 11.14 -5.25
N PRO A 86 -19.33 11.39 -4.34
CA PRO A 86 -18.62 10.34 -3.60
C PRO A 86 -19.48 9.71 -2.47
N PRO A 87 -19.16 8.51 -1.96
CA PRO A 87 -19.95 7.81 -0.93
C PRO A 87 -19.91 8.50 0.44
N GLU A 88 -21.05 8.58 1.15
CA GLU A 88 -21.12 9.21 2.49
C GLU A 88 -20.98 8.24 3.69
N ASP A 89 -21.04 6.91 3.50
CA ASP A 89 -21.10 5.95 4.64
C ASP A 89 -20.15 4.73 4.57
N GLY A 90 -19.24 4.67 3.60
CA GLY A 90 -18.28 3.57 3.49
C GLY A 90 -18.88 2.18 3.17
N SER A 91 -20.16 2.10 2.78
CA SER A 91 -20.78 0.85 2.34
C SER A 91 -20.90 0.79 0.81
N ASN A 92 -20.42 -0.30 0.20
CA ASN A 92 -20.54 -0.56 -1.24
C ASN A 92 -21.81 -1.40 -1.53
N VAL A 93 -22.98 -0.76 -1.57
CA VAL A 93 -24.21 -1.39 -2.09
C VAL A 93 -24.98 -0.42 -3.00
N VAL A 94 -25.24 -0.83 -4.25
CA VAL A 94 -25.97 -0.05 -5.26
C VAL A 94 -27.49 -0.23 -5.08
N TYR A 95 -28.24 0.87 -4.85
CA TYR A 95 -29.70 0.88 -4.90
C TYR A 95 -30.22 1.79 -6.01
N ILE A 96 -31.07 1.25 -6.89
CA ILE A 96 -31.89 2.05 -7.84
C ILE A 96 -33.29 2.15 -7.22
N ALA A 97 -33.67 3.33 -6.71
CA ALA A 97 -34.99 3.54 -6.11
C ALA A 97 -35.97 4.17 -7.12
N ASP A 98 -36.92 3.38 -7.61
CA ASP A 98 -38.13 3.86 -8.29
C ASP A 98 -39.32 3.81 -7.33
N THR A 99 -39.56 4.86 -6.53
CA THR A 99 -40.88 5.33 -6.03
C THR A 99 -40.77 6.43 -4.95
N PRO A 100 -41.76 7.34 -4.80
CA PRO A 100 -41.67 8.47 -3.88
C PRO A 100 -42.18 8.14 -2.46
N PRO A 101 -41.59 8.70 -1.38
CA PRO A 101 -42.09 8.56 -0.02
C PRO A 101 -43.33 9.44 0.24
N ASP A 102 -44.37 8.84 0.83
CA ASP A 102 -45.59 9.49 1.29
C ASP A 102 -45.36 10.38 2.53
N THR A 103 -45.99 11.56 2.54
CA THR A 103 -46.03 12.53 3.67
C THR A 103 -47.31 12.39 4.53
N PRO A 104 -47.25 12.62 5.86
CA PRO A 104 -48.39 13.05 6.68
C PRO A 104 -48.29 14.55 7.13
N PRO A 105 -49.35 15.15 7.71
CA PRO A 105 -49.90 16.44 7.26
C PRO A 105 -49.52 17.72 8.04
N ARG A 106 -49.82 18.85 7.37
CA ARG A 106 -49.76 20.29 7.72
C ARG A 106 -50.44 20.71 9.04
N GLU A 107 -49.99 21.86 9.58
CA GLU A 107 -50.82 23.06 9.87
C GLU A 107 -49.96 24.33 10.18
N PRO A 108 -50.49 25.59 10.23
CA PRO A 108 -50.38 26.57 9.13
C PRO A 108 -49.65 27.91 9.44
N SER A 109 -49.37 28.66 8.37
CA SER A 109 -48.81 30.03 8.34
C SER A 109 -49.71 31.11 8.94
N PRO A 110 -49.22 32.36 9.04
CA PRO A 110 -49.71 33.43 8.16
C PRO A 110 -48.54 34.21 7.48
N THR A 111 -48.49 34.36 6.14
CA THR A 111 -48.99 35.49 5.31
C THR A 111 -48.44 36.87 5.69
N VAL A 112 -48.06 37.82 4.83
CA VAL A 112 -48.02 38.08 3.37
C VAL A 112 -47.26 39.43 3.24
N ASP A 113 -46.51 39.70 2.17
CA ASP A 113 -46.77 40.80 1.21
C ASP A 113 -45.53 41.23 0.38
N LEU A 114 -45.84 41.91 -0.71
CA LEU A 114 -45.32 41.80 -2.06
C LEU A 114 -44.49 43.03 -2.50
N SER A 115 -43.46 42.73 -3.29
CA SER A 115 -43.02 43.48 -4.49
C SER A 115 -42.27 44.83 -4.29
N PRO A 116 -41.82 45.50 -5.38
CA PRO A 116 -40.49 45.31 -5.97
C PRO A 116 -39.76 46.67 -6.17
N MET A 117 -38.49 46.67 -6.60
CA MET A 117 -37.97 47.59 -7.66
C MET A 117 -36.45 47.49 -7.82
N LYS A 118 -36.05 47.46 -9.08
CA LYS A 118 -34.68 47.47 -9.63
C LYS A 118 -34.31 48.94 -10.01
N PRO A 119 -33.14 49.18 -10.63
CA PRO A 119 -31.95 49.91 -10.15
C PRO A 119 -31.96 51.39 -10.69
N PRO A 120 -30.87 52.22 -10.76
CA PRO A 120 -29.63 51.97 -11.52
C PRO A 120 -28.36 52.77 -11.09
N THR A 121 -27.33 52.66 -11.94
CA THR A 121 -26.25 53.63 -12.30
C THR A 121 -24.93 53.70 -11.51
N THR A 122 -23.90 53.07 -12.11
CA THR A 122 -22.59 53.59 -12.60
C THR A 122 -22.25 55.09 -12.41
N PRO A 123 -20.96 55.56 -12.44
CA PRO A 123 -19.88 55.08 -13.32
C PRO A 123 -18.39 55.14 -12.85
N VAL A 124 -17.59 54.26 -13.46
CA VAL A 124 -16.28 54.46 -14.15
C VAL A 124 -15.37 55.63 -13.74
N GLN A 125 -14.08 55.35 -13.46
CA GLN A 125 -12.91 55.97 -14.14
C GLN A 125 -11.60 55.17 -13.94
N VAL A 126 -10.86 55.03 -15.06
CA VAL A 126 -9.45 54.62 -15.21
C VAL A 126 -8.62 55.90 -15.43
N PRO A 127 -7.32 55.99 -15.07
CA PRO A 127 -6.20 55.79 -16.04
C PRO A 127 -4.95 55.15 -15.37
N GLY A 128 -3.87 54.67 -16.00
CA GLY A 128 -3.39 54.67 -17.39
C GLY A 128 -1.84 54.56 -17.44
N SER A 129 -1.34 53.50 -18.09
CA SER A 129 -0.15 53.38 -18.98
C SER A 129 1.31 53.80 -18.64
N SER A 130 2.22 52.98 -19.23
CA SER A 130 3.56 53.27 -19.84
C SER A 130 4.81 52.85 -19.02
N SER A 131 5.96 52.41 -19.56
CA SER A 131 6.44 51.67 -20.77
C SER A 131 7.99 51.60 -20.71
N SER A 132 8.66 50.51 -21.19
CA SER A 132 10.03 50.44 -21.82
C SER A 132 10.75 49.09 -21.53
N THR A 133 10.92 48.10 -22.42
CA THR A 133 11.84 47.86 -23.59
C THR A 133 13.15 47.04 -23.32
N ASN A 134 13.27 45.93 -24.08
CA ASN A 134 14.43 45.35 -24.82
C ASN A 134 15.50 44.41 -24.20
N SER A 135 15.34 43.08 -24.48
CA SER A 135 16.15 42.16 -25.35
C SER A 135 17.65 41.78 -25.04
N PRO A 136 18.33 40.86 -25.79
CA PRO A 136 18.46 39.39 -25.51
C PRO A 136 19.88 38.77 -25.77
N SER A 137 20.07 37.45 -25.62
CA SER A 137 21.05 36.52 -26.30
C SER A 137 21.41 35.31 -25.39
N GLY A 138 21.77 34.09 -25.80
CA GLY A 138 22.02 33.49 -27.12
C GLY A 138 23.28 32.58 -27.11
N ALA A 139 23.07 31.25 -27.09
CA ALA A 139 23.88 30.13 -27.65
C ALA A 139 25.33 29.81 -27.18
N GLY A 140 25.65 28.51 -27.11
CA GLY A 140 27.05 28.03 -27.01
C GLY A 140 27.29 26.52 -26.90
N ILE A 141 27.11 25.77 -28.00
CA ILE A 141 27.53 24.36 -28.20
C ILE A 141 29.06 24.21 -28.19
N ARG A 142 29.63 23.16 -27.57
CA ARG A 142 30.89 22.52 -28.01
C ARG A 142 30.94 21.00 -27.82
N LYS A 143 31.02 20.28 -28.94
CA LYS A 143 31.54 18.91 -29.09
C LYS A 143 33.07 18.88 -28.89
N ARG A 144 33.60 17.80 -28.32
CA ARG A 144 34.92 17.23 -28.71
C ARG A 144 34.94 15.70 -28.56
N SER A 145 35.34 15.06 -29.65
CA SER A 145 35.67 13.65 -29.86
C SER A 145 37.11 13.33 -29.44
N HIS A 146 37.41 12.13 -28.93
CA HIS A 146 38.09 11.04 -29.66
C HIS A 146 38.79 9.99 -28.75
N LYS A 147 38.54 8.73 -29.13
CA LYS A 147 39.46 7.58 -29.28
C LYS A 147 39.72 6.61 -28.11
N SER A 148 39.61 5.34 -28.53
CA SER A 148 39.79 4.05 -27.88
C SER A 148 41.25 3.65 -27.66
N SER A 149 41.49 2.81 -26.64
CA SER A 149 42.31 1.59 -26.74
C SER A 149 42.23 0.77 -25.45
N ASP A 150 41.90 -0.52 -25.61
CA ASP A 150 41.85 -1.60 -24.61
C ASP A 150 43.27 -2.24 -24.39
N PRO A 151 43.46 -3.32 -23.60
CA PRO A 151 43.77 -3.36 -22.17
C PRO A 151 45.15 -3.99 -21.86
N SER A 152 45.61 -3.89 -20.61
CA SER A 152 46.20 -5.00 -19.82
C SER A 152 47.04 -4.52 -18.63
N LYS A 153 47.01 -5.32 -17.56
CA LYS A 153 47.91 -5.39 -16.39
C LYS A 153 47.43 -4.74 -15.09
N ALA A 154 46.81 -5.61 -14.28
CA ALA A 154 47.15 -5.94 -12.89
C ALA A 154 47.93 -4.90 -12.07
N PHE A 155 47.31 -4.44 -10.98
CA PHE A 155 48.01 -3.85 -9.85
C PHE A 155 47.44 -4.35 -8.52
N SER A 156 48.36 -4.85 -7.68
CA SER A 156 48.16 -5.21 -6.27
C SER A 156 47.86 -3.97 -5.40
N PRO A 157 47.19 -4.14 -4.24
CA PRO A 157 46.80 -3.02 -3.38
C PRO A 157 47.97 -2.58 -2.49
N ALA A 158 48.14 -1.26 -2.38
CA ALA A 158 49.04 -0.58 -1.45
C ALA A 158 48.21 0.51 -0.71
N PRO A 159 48.64 0.98 0.47
CA PRO A 159 47.82 1.01 1.67
C PRO A 159 47.00 2.29 1.84
N CYS A 160 45.92 2.16 2.62
CA CYS A 160 45.08 3.25 3.10
C CYS A 160 45.89 4.38 3.74
N LEU A 161 45.83 5.56 3.12
CA LEU A 161 46.11 6.83 3.78
C LEU A 161 44.86 7.21 4.57
N ALA A 162 44.98 7.22 5.90
CA ALA A 162 43.96 7.71 6.80
C ALA A 162 43.66 9.19 6.53
N PRO A 163 42.39 9.61 6.39
CA PRO A 163 42.03 11.00 6.54
C PRO A 163 42.10 11.32 8.04
N GLN A 164 43.07 12.14 8.45
CA GLN A 164 42.99 12.84 9.73
C GLN A 164 41.95 13.96 9.59
N THR A 165 40.67 13.60 9.63
CA THR A 165 39.62 14.53 10.05
C THR A 165 39.58 14.48 11.56
N THR A 166 40.21 15.48 12.17
CA THR A 166 39.97 15.83 13.58
C THR A 166 38.49 16.16 13.72
N PHE A 167 37.72 15.22 14.27
CA PHE A 167 36.40 15.54 14.82
C PHE A 167 36.64 16.53 15.96
N GLN A 168 36.32 17.80 15.73
CA GLN A 168 35.98 18.66 16.85
C GLN A 168 34.71 18.07 17.46
N VAL A 169 34.86 17.54 18.67
CA VAL A 169 33.74 17.37 19.59
C VAL A 169 33.15 18.77 19.76
N VAL A 170 32.06 19.05 19.04
CA VAL A 170 31.21 20.19 19.36
C VAL A 170 30.66 19.86 20.75
N GLY A 171 31.13 20.60 21.75
CA GLY A 171 30.65 20.46 23.12
C GLY A 171 29.13 20.60 23.14
N ALA A 172 28.47 19.79 23.98
CA ALA A 172 27.05 19.86 24.26
C ALA A 172 26.62 21.33 24.44
N SER A 173 25.93 21.88 23.45
CA SER A 173 25.20 23.12 23.64
C SER A 173 23.96 22.74 24.42
N ASN A 174 23.85 23.21 25.67
CA ASN A 174 22.58 23.24 26.39
C ASN A 174 21.47 23.70 25.43
N SER A 175 20.44 22.87 25.27
CA SER A 175 19.22 23.23 24.58
C SER A 175 18.69 24.52 25.22
N THR A 176 18.89 25.64 24.53
CA THR A 176 18.23 26.89 24.92
C THR A 176 16.87 26.83 24.25
N CYS A 177 15.87 26.37 25.01
CA CYS A 177 14.47 26.64 24.67
C CYS A 177 14.42 28.11 24.22
N PRO A 178 13.91 28.41 23.00
CA PRO A 178 13.92 29.78 22.49
C PRO A 178 13.37 30.69 23.59
N PRO A 179 14.04 31.81 23.91
CA PRO A 179 13.59 32.68 25.00
C PRO A 179 12.11 32.95 24.79
N ALA A 180 11.26 32.64 25.78
CA ALA A 180 9.81 32.67 25.67
C ALA A 180 9.39 33.88 24.82
N ILE A 181 9.06 33.63 23.55
CA ILE A 181 8.80 34.73 22.64
C ILE A 181 7.51 35.33 23.17
N ASN A 182 7.58 36.59 23.59
CA ASN A 182 6.40 37.36 23.97
C ASN A 182 5.62 37.67 22.68
N TYR A 183 5.01 36.62 22.15
CA TYR A 183 4.29 36.60 20.89
C TYR A 183 2.80 36.54 21.20
N THR A 184 2.10 37.52 20.68
CA THR A 184 0.64 37.56 20.60
C THR A 184 0.29 37.71 19.13
N ALA A 185 -0.47 36.73 18.62
CA ALA A 185 -0.98 36.75 17.27
C ALA A 185 -1.99 37.88 17.10
N THR A 186 -1.82 38.65 16.04
CA THR A 186 -2.89 39.47 15.47
C THR A 186 -3.59 38.63 14.41
N PHE A 187 -4.91 38.51 14.46
CA PHE A 187 -5.65 37.65 13.54
C PHE A 187 -7.01 38.23 13.18
N GLU A 188 -7.56 37.76 12.06
CA GLU A 188 -8.86 38.19 11.54
C GLU A 188 -9.78 36.97 11.42
N TYR A 189 -11.02 37.10 11.89
CA TYR A 189 -12.04 36.07 11.67
C TYR A 189 -12.43 36.04 10.20
N VAL A 190 -12.29 34.87 9.57
CA VAL A 190 -12.56 34.68 8.14
C VAL A 190 -13.95 34.11 7.91
N GLY A 191 -14.41 33.20 8.77
CA GLY A 191 -15.76 32.66 8.66
C GLY A 191 -15.95 31.32 9.36
N CYS A 192 -17.20 30.87 9.35
CA CYS A 192 -17.60 29.54 9.78
C CYS A 192 -17.59 28.60 8.58
N ARG A 193 -16.87 27.49 8.67
CA ARG A 193 -16.81 26.49 7.62
C ARG A 193 -17.18 25.13 8.17
N GLN A 194 -17.91 24.35 7.39
CA GLN A 194 -18.17 22.95 7.71
C GLN A 194 -16.88 22.16 7.48
N ASP A 195 -16.39 21.57 8.55
CA ASP A 195 -15.22 20.70 8.57
C ASP A 195 -15.63 19.23 8.35
N SER A 196 -14.66 18.34 8.13
CA SER A 196 -14.95 16.91 8.01
C SER A 196 -13.79 16.06 8.52
N TYR A 197 -14.06 14.82 8.92
CA TYR A 197 -13.03 13.92 9.44
C TYR A 197 -11.97 13.54 8.38
N TYR A 198 -12.37 13.46 7.11
CA TYR A 198 -11.54 13.02 5.98
C TYR A 198 -11.04 14.16 5.08
N GLY A 199 -11.62 15.35 5.17
CA GLY A 199 -11.24 16.55 4.42
C GLY A 199 -11.24 17.75 5.36
N ARG A 200 -10.24 17.78 6.26
CA ARG A 200 -10.08 18.82 7.27
C ARG A 200 -9.71 20.15 6.62
N ILE A 201 -10.38 21.24 6.98
CA ILE A 201 -10.21 22.54 6.32
C ILE A 201 -8.77 23.06 6.42
N LEU A 202 -8.12 22.94 7.57
CA LEU A 202 -6.72 23.33 7.74
C LEU A 202 -5.77 22.14 7.62
N GLY A 203 -6.21 21.06 6.95
CA GLY A 203 -5.54 19.76 7.03
C GLY A 203 -5.52 19.22 8.46
N ARG A 204 -4.83 18.10 8.70
CA ARG A 204 -4.47 17.66 10.06
C ARG A 204 -3.24 18.40 10.60
N GLU A 205 -2.82 19.49 9.96
CA GLU A 205 -1.63 20.24 10.35
C GLU A 205 -1.77 20.71 11.81
N ARG A 206 -0.90 20.16 12.67
CA ARG A 206 -0.81 20.40 14.11
C ARG A 206 -2.16 20.61 14.84
N LYS A 207 -2.99 19.56 14.93
CA LYS A 207 -4.10 19.51 15.90
C LYS A 207 -3.54 19.54 17.33
N ALA A 208 -4.07 20.44 18.16
CA ALA A 208 -3.83 20.44 19.59
C ALA A 208 -5.16 20.48 20.34
N VAL A 209 -5.30 19.60 21.34
CA VAL A 209 -6.46 19.60 22.24
C VAL A 209 -6.09 20.33 23.53
N PHE A 210 -6.72 21.49 23.75
CA PHE A 210 -6.58 22.32 24.95
C PHE A 210 -7.83 22.20 25.81
N ARG A 211 -7.84 21.20 26.71
CA ARG A 211 -9.03 20.86 27.50
C ARG A 211 -9.52 21.98 28.42
N ASP A 212 -8.62 22.85 28.88
CA ASP A 212 -8.95 23.89 29.89
C ASP A 212 -8.59 25.32 29.45
N THR A 213 -7.93 25.51 28.31
CA THR A 213 -7.32 26.80 27.95
C THR A 213 -7.65 27.29 26.53
N ASN A 214 -8.41 26.53 25.74
CA ASN A 214 -8.65 26.90 24.35
C ASN A 214 -9.46 28.19 24.26
N THR A 215 -9.01 29.11 23.40
CA THR A 215 -9.73 30.32 22.95
C THR A 215 -9.25 30.66 21.53
N PRO A 216 -9.96 31.46 20.72
CA PRO A 216 -9.46 31.91 19.42
C PRO A 216 -8.09 32.60 19.52
N GLN A 217 -7.87 33.44 20.54
CA GLN A 217 -6.57 34.09 20.76
C GLN A 217 -5.48 33.07 21.09
N TYR A 218 -5.76 32.15 22.00
CA TYR A 218 -4.79 31.12 22.39
C TYR A 218 -4.42 30.21 21.21
N CYS A 219 -5.41 29.82 20.41
CA CYS A 219 -5.19 29.02 19.21
C CYS A 219 -4.39 29.80 18.15
N ALA A 220 -4.72 31.07 17.90
CA ALA A 220 -3.95 31.93 17.00
C ALA A 220 -2.50 32.14 17.48
N ASP A 221 -2.29 32.27 18.79
CA ASP A 221 -0.95 32.35 19.38
C ASP A 221 -0.18 31.05 19.14
N TYR A 222 -0.79 29.89 19.39
CA TYR A 222 -0.20 28.58 19.16
C TYR A 222 0.20 28.35 17.70
N CYS A 223 -0.72 28.62 16.77
CA CYS A 223 -0.47 28.47 15.33
C CYS A 223 0.54 29.48 14.82
N GLY A 224 0.40 30.76 15.19
CA GLY A 224 1.29 31.82 14.77
C GLY A 224 2.72 31.66 15.27
N ARG A 225 2.93 31.14 16.50
CA ARG A 225 4.27 30.78 17.01
C ARG A 225 4.92 29.66 16.21
N SER A 226 4.10 28.76 15.68
CA SER A 226 4.52 27.67 14.80
C SER A 226 4.69 28.11 13.34
N GLY A 227 4.46 29.39 13.04
CA GLY A 227 4.60 29.96 11.69
C GLY A 227 3.41 29.70 10.76
N TYR A 228 2.32 29.17 11.29
CA TYR A 228 1.09 28.92 10.54
C TYR A 228 0.28 30.21 10.34
N PRO A 229 -0.07 30.55 9.10
CA PRO A 229 -0.88 31.74 8.80
C PRO A 229 -2.38 31.53 9.05
N TRP A 230 -2.82 30.32 9.42
CA TRP A 230 -4.20 30.03 9.74
C TRP A 230 -4.34 29.29 11.06
N ALA A 231 -5.43 29.61 11.77
CA ALA A 231 -5.83 28.98 13.00
C ALA A 231 -7.34 28.71 12.96
N GLY A 232 -7.78 27.60 13.55
CA GLY A 232 -9.18 27.24 13.63
C GLY A 232 -9.53 26.64 14.98
N VAL A 233 -10.68 27.00 15.54
CA VAL A 233 -11.18 26.40 16.79
C VAL A 233 -12.47 25.62 16.55
N GLU A 234 -12.53 24.42 17.14
CA GLU A 234 -13.63 23.46 17.02
C GLU A 234 -13.95 22.81 18.37
N ALA A 235 -15.19 22.34 18.54
CA ALA A 235 -15.65 21.51 19.65
C ALA A 235 -15.29 22.03 21.06
N GLY A 236 -15.10 23.34 21.23
CA GLY A 236 -14.73 23.96 22.50
C GLY A 236 -13.25 23.84 22.87
N THR A 237 -12.62 22.69 22.61
CA THR A 237 -11.27 22.36 23.11
C THR A 237 -10.21 22.23 22.01
N GLN A 238 -10.60 22.13 20.74
CA GLN A 238 -9.69 21.80 19.66
C GLN A 238 -9.16 23.06 18.99
N CYS A 239 -7.87 23.07 18.72
CA CYS A 239 -7.17 24.08 17.93
C CYS A 239 -6.48 23.40 16.75
N TYR A 240 -6.71 23.95 15.57
CA TYR A 240 -6.15 23.51 14.31
C TYR A 240 -5.27 24.61 13.73
N CYS A 241 -4.08 24.25 13.25
CA CYS A 241 -3.20 25.15 12.54
C CYS A 241 -3.12 24.74 11.08
N GLY A 242 -2.77 25.64 10.17
CA GLY A 242 -2.56 25.22 8.79
C GLY A 242 -1.87 26.26 7.92
N GLY A 243 -1.20 25.78 6.87
CA GLY A 243 -0.58 26.59 5.82
C GLY A 243 -1.60 27.37 5.00
N GLN A 244 -2.74 26.75 4.69
CA GLN A 244 -3.87 27.36 4.00
C GLN A 244 -5.17 26.56 4.23
N PRO A 245 -6.35 27.21 4.15
CA PRO A 245 -7.62 26.51 4.21
C PRO A 245 -7.93 25.87 2.86
N ASP A 246 -8.17 24.55 2.87
CA ASP A 246 -8.65 23.78 1.74
C ASP A 246 -10.13 23.39 1.93
N GLY A 247 -10.95 23.61 0.91
CA GLY A 247 -12.37 23.25 0.91
C GLY A 247 -13.27 23.89 2.01
N GLY A 248 -14.31 23.13 2.38
CA GLY A 248 -15.33 23.49 3.38
C GLY A 248 -16.35 24.53 2.89
N ALA A 249 -17.64 24.16 2.86
CA ALA A 249 -18.71 25.10 2.55
C ALA A 249 -18.76 26.21 3.60
N VAL A 250 -18.81 27.47 3.16
CA VAL A 250 -19.08 28.59 4.06
C VAL A 250 -20.51 28.46 4.56
N THR A 251 -20.66 28.33 5.88
CA THR A 251 -21.97 28.17 6.52
C THR A 251 -22.29 29.38 7.40
N GLY A 252 -23.56 29.51 7.81
CA GLY A 252 -23.96 30.57 8.72
C GLY A 252 -23.35 30.38 10.12
N ASN A 253 -22.98 31.47 10.79
CA ASN A 253 -22.29 31.49 12.11
C ASN A 253 -22.99 30.70 13.23
N ALA A 254 -24.26 30.33 13.08
CA ALA A 254 -25.02 29.60 14.09
C ALA A 254 -24.39 28.22 14.42
N ASN A 255 -23.90 27.49 13.40
CA ASN A 255 -23.35 26.15 13.60
C ASN A 255 -21.98 26.18 14.30
N CYS A 256 -21.14 27.17 14.00
CA CYS A 256 -19.86 27.40 14.67
C CYS A 256 -19.97 28.11 16.03
N SER A 257 -21.18 28.34 16.55
CA SER A 257 -21.40 28.99 17.85
C SER A 257 -22.01 28.05 18.89
N THR A 258 -22.00 26.74 18.61
CA THR A 258 -22.64 25.71 19.43
C THR A 258 -21.83 25.37 20.68
N TYR A 259 -20.50 25.41 20.62
CA TYR A 259 -19.63 25.12 21.77
C TYR A 259 -18.99 26.39 22.32
N THR A 260 -18.97 26.50 23.64
CA THR A 260 -18.17 27.50 24.36
C THR A 260 -16.70 27.09 24.39
N CYS A 261 -15.81 28.07 24.37
CA CYS A 261 -14.38 27.82 24.51
C CYS A 261 -14.05 27.31 25.91
N SER A 262 -13.19 26.29 26.02
CA SER A 262 -12.80 25.73 27.32
C SER A 262 -12.04 26.69 28.22
N GLY A 263 -11.27 27.62 27.63
CA GLY A 263 -10.52 28.64 28.37
C GLY A 263 -11.32 29.91 28.70
N ASP A 264 -12.48 30.12 28.05
CA ASP A 264 -13.35 31.29 28.27
C ASP A 264 -14.77 31.00 27.77
N GLU A 265 -15.69 30.70 28.70
CA GLU A 265 -17.09 30.37 28.36
C GLU A 265 -17.85 31.52 27.68
N SER A 266 -17.35 32.76 27.76
CA SER A 266 -17.95 33.91 27.06
C SER A 266 -17.68 33.90 25.55
N GLN A 267 -16.70 33.11 25.09
CA GLN A 267 -16.30 32.99 23.70
C GLN A 267 -16.85 31.69 23.08
N LYS A 268 -16.90 31.66 21.74
CA LYS A 268 -17.36 30.49 20.97
C LYS A 268 -16.19 29.85 20.25
N CYS A 269 -16.09 28.54 20.34
CA CYS A 269 -15.00 27.76 19.76
C CYS A 269 -15.57 26.67 18.84
N GLY A 270 -16.29 27.11 17.82
CA GLY A 270 -16.83 26.24 16.78
C GLY A 270 -18.01 25.40 17.21
N GLY A 271 -18.26 24.40 16.40
CA GLY A 271 -19.22 23.31 16.63
C GLY A 271 -18.61 21.98 16.23
N GLN A 272 -19.31 20.88 16.51
CA GLN A 272 -18.87 19.57 16.05
C GLN A 272 -18.85 19.56 14.51
N TYR A 273 -17.66 19.41 13.90
CA TYR A 273 -17.40 19.57 12.47
C TYR A 273 -17.72 20.96 11.91
N PHE A 274 -17.63 22.00 12.74
CA PHE A 274 -17.84 23.38 12.32
C PHE A 274 -16.72 24.26 12.86
N LEU A 275 -15.75 24.56 11.99
CA LEU A 275 -14.54 25.28 12.33
C LEU A 275 -14.76 26.80 12.26
N GLN A 276 -14.49 27.51 13.37
CA GLN A 276 -14.30 28.96 13.29
C GLN A 276 -12.90 29.24 12.78
N LEU A 277 -12.80 29.80 11.58
CA LEU A 277 -11.54 30.00 10.89
C LEU A 277 -11.00 31.42 11.06
N TYR A 278 -9.71 31.54 11.36
CA TYR A 278 -9.00 32.78 11.57
C TYR A 278 -7.72 32.83 10.73
N LYS A 279 -7.42 34.00 10.16
CA LYS A 279 -6.17 34.26 9.46
C LYS A 279 -5.21 35.01 10.39
N VAL A 280 -4.09 34.39 10.73
CA VAL A 280 -3.01 34.99 11.51
C VAL A 280 -2.22 35.93 10.59
N THR A 281 -2.12 37.20 10.99
CA THR A 281 -1.53 38.28 10.16
C THR A 281 -0.06 38.54 10.44
N ASN A 282 0.48 37.99 11.52
CA ASN A 282 1.87 38.17 11.96
C ASN A 282 2.58 36.85 12.35
N PRO A 283 2.42 35.72 11.63
CA PRO A 283 3.04 34.45 12.03
C PRO A 283 4.58 34.55 12.07
N LEU A 284 5.21 33.77 12.96
CA LEU A 284 6.67 33.73 13.07
C LEU A 284 7.33 33.19 11.79
N PRO A 285 8.55 33.65 11.45
CA PRO A 285 9.26 33.20 10.26
C PRO A 285 9.84 31.80 10.46
N VAL A 286 9.12 30.78 10.00
CA VAL A 286 9.59 29.39 9.88
C VAL A 286 10.05 29.11 8.45
N GLU A 287 10.93 28.12 8.27
CA GLU A 287 11.33 27.66 6.94
C GLU A 287 10.09 27.12 6.19
N LYS A 288 9.88 27.59 4.96
CA LYS A 288 8.76 27.17 4.11
C LYS A 288 9.25 26.78 2.72
N VAL A 289 8.59 25.80 2.13
CA VAL A 289 8.71 25.46 0.70
C VAL A 289 7.31 25.56 0.10
N ASP A 290 7.12 26.43 -0.88
CA ASP A 290 5.84 26.70 -1.57
C ASP A 290 4.62 26.98 -0.66
N GLY A 291 4.85 27.41 0.58
CA GLY A 291 3.81 27.75 1.56
C GLY A 291 3.74 26.78 2.74
N ASP A 292 4.27 25.57 2.57
CA ASP A 292 4.27 24.50 3.56
C ASP A 292 5.34 24.71 4.61
N VAL A 293 4.98 24.50 5.87
CA VAL A 293 5.86 24.73 7.02
C VAL A 293 6.71 23.50 7.26
N LYS A 294 8.04 23.69 7.27
CA LYS A 294 8.95 22.63 7.70
C LYS A 294 8.76 22.37 9.19
N ARG A 295 8.54 21.10 9.53
CA ARG A 295 8.35 20.64 10.91
C ARG A 295 9.49 21.11 11.78
N GLN A 296 9.16 21.79 12.87
CA GLN A 296 10.14 22.13 13.91
C GLN A 296 10.26 20.96 14.90
N PRO A 297 11.48 20.56 15.30
CA PRO A 297 11.66 19.56 16.34
C PRO A 297 10.92 19.96 17.61
N LEU A 298 10.21 19.01 18.24
CA LEU A 298 9.33 19.37 19.35
C LEU A 298 10.08 20.01 20.52
N CYS A 299 11.31 19.56 20.79
CA CYS A 299 12.18 20.11 21.83
C CYS A 299 12.79 21.48 21.50
N HIS A 300 12.44 22.05 20.35
CA HIS A 300 12.70 23.45 19.99
C HIS A 300 11.42 24.30 20.05
N THR A 301 10.27 23.71 20.43
CA THR A 301 8.99 24.41 20.52
C THR A 301 8.52 24.52 21.97
N SER A 302 8.02 25.69 22.36
CA SER A 302 7.43 25.93 23.68
C SER A 302 5.95 25.50 23.68
N PRO A 303 5.41 24.98 24.80
CA PRO A 303 6.08 24.81 26.10
C PRO A 303 6.99 23.58 26.23
N LEU A 304 6.95 22.60 25.29
CA LEU A 304 7.66 21.32 25.47
C LEU A 304 9.16 21.47 25.76
N CYS A 305 9.84 22.43 25.14
CA CYS A 305 11.26 22.70 25.37
C CYS A 305 11.64 23.12 26.81
N GLU A 306 10.65 23.45 27.64
CA GLU A 306 10.82 23.79 29.06
C GLU A 306 10.74 22.55 29.98
N HIS A 307 10.31 21.40 29.44
CA HIS A 307 10.13 20.16 30.18
C HIS A 307 11.36 19.24 30.10
N THR A 308 11.51 18.36 31.10
CA THR A 308 12.68 17.46 31.23
C THR A 308 12.79 16.47 30.05
N VAL A 309 11.70 16.15 29.35
CA VAL A 309 11.73 15.37 28.10
C VAL A 309 12.64 15.97 27.03
N CYS A 310 12.98 17.25 27.11
CA CYS A 310 13.88 17.95 26.19
C CYS A 310 15.31 18.17 26.72
N ASP A 311 15.64 17.58 27.87
CA ASP A 311 17.02 17.53 28.35
C ASP A 311 17.80 16.43 27.65
N THR A 312 18.54 16.80 26.60
CA THR A 312 19.36 15.89 25.79
C THR A 312 20.58 15.33 26.55
N SER A 313 20.84 15.75 27.79
CA SER A 313 21.87 15.15 28.64
C SER A 313 21.41 13.84 29.31
N LEU A 314 20.10 13.57 29.29
CA LEU A 314 19.49 12.37 29.86
C LEU A 314 19.32 11.26 28.80
N PRO A 315 19.35 9.97 29.21
CA PRO A 315 18.91 8.86 28.37
C PRO A 315 17.48 9.05 27.85
N ILE A 316 17.19 8.61 26.62
CA ILE A 316 15.86 8.74 26.00
C ILE A 316 14.76 8.15 26.89
N VAL A 317 15.00 6.98 27.49
CA VAL A 317 14.03 6.32 28.37
C VAL A 317 13.66 7.20 29.57
N ASP A 318 14.63 7.91 30.17
CA ASP A 318 14.38 8.80 31.31
C ASP A 318 13.63 10.07 30.87
N ARG A 319 13.92 10.58 29.67
CA ARG A 319 13.22 11.71 29.05
C ARG A 319 11.75 11.39 28.81
N ILE A 320 11.47 10.22 28.25
CA ILE A 320 10.09 9.75 28.03
C ILE A 320 9.38 9.46 29.35
N ALA A 321 10.05 8.85 30.32
CA ALA A 321 9.48 8.65 31.66
C ALA A 321 9.08 9.99 32.32
N SER A 322 9.88 11.05 32.13
CA SER A 322 9.50 12.41 32.55
C SER A 322 8.20 12.86 31.90
N LEU A 323 8.08 12.76 30.57
CA LEU A 323 6.87 13.18 29.85
C LEU A 323 5.63 12.44 30.39
N LEU A 324 5.72 11.11 30.53
CA LEU A 324 4.61 10.29 31.02
C LEU A 324 4.24 10.60 32.47
N SER A 325 5.22 10.93 33.32
CA SER A 325 4.95 11.33 34.71
C SER A 325 4.21 12.66 34.84
N GLU A 326 4.31 13.51 33.81
CA GLU A 326 3.63 14.79 33.76
C GLU A 326 2.23 14.70 33.14
N MET A 327 1.90 13.61 32.44
CA MET A 327 0.59 13.38 31.80
C MET A 327 -0.47 12.90 32.80
N THR A 328 -1.72 13.32 32.61
CA THR A 328 -2.85 12.72 33.32
C THR A 328 -3.22 11.37 32.71
N LEU A 329 -3.98 10.55 33.43
CA LEU A 329 -4.48 9.27 32.91
C LEU A 329 -5.28 9.47 31.60
N ASP A 330 -6.17 10.45 31.55
CA ASP A 330 -6.96 10.76 30.34
C ASP A 330 -6.08 11.15 29.15
N GLU A 331 -5.02 11.91 29.39
CA GLU A 331 -4.05 12.28 28.34
C GLU A 331 -3.24 11.07 27.88
N LYS A 332 -2.87 10.15 28.78
CA LYS A 332 -2.20 8.90 28.42
C LYS A 332 -3.09 8.05 27.53
N ILE A 333 -4.34 7.85 27.92
CA ILE A 333 -5.35 7.09 27.16
C ILE A 333 -5.61 7.72 25.78
N ALA A 334 -5.70 9.05 25.70
CA ALA A 334 -5.92 9.75 24.44
C ALA A 334 -4.73 9.67 23.45
N ASN A 335 -3.59 9.12 23.88
CA ASN A 335 -2.39 8.94 23.06
C ASN A 335 -2.05 7.46 22.76
N THR A 336 -2.94 6.51 23.09
CA THR A 336 -2.81 5.09 22.69
C THR A 336 -3.72 4.68 21.54
N VAL A 337 -4.23 5.67 20.80
CA VAL A 337 -5.01 5.49 19.57
C VAL A 337 -4.27 6.05 18.36
N ASN A 338 -4.56 5.57 17.15
CA ASN A 338 -3.87 6.02 15.94
C ASN A 338 -4.00 7.53 15.69
N ALA A 339 -5.17 8.12 15.94
CA ALA A 339 -5.39 9.55 15.86
C ALA A 339 -5.16 10.20 17.23
N ALA A 340 -3.90 10.18 17.69
CA ALA A 340 -3.52 10.61 19.03
C ALA A 340 -3.72 12.13 19.20
N ASP A 341 -4.33 12.52 20.33
CA ASP A 341 -4.68 13.93 20.60
C ASP A 341 -3.48 14.80 20.99
N GLY A 342 -2.35 14.18 21.36
CA GLY A 342 -1.22 14.87 21.96
C GLY A 342 -1.53 15.33 23.39
N VAL A 343 -0.75 16.29 23.88
CA VAL A 343 -0.93 16.93 25.19
C VAL A 343 -0.67 18.42 25.06
N GLY A 344 -1.73 19.17 24.72
CA GLY A 344 -1.62 20.59 24.40
C GLY A 344 -0.93 21.42 25.50
N ARG A 345 -1.25 21.17 26.78
CA ARG A 345 -0.64 21.91 27.91
C ARG A 345 0.87 21.69 28.06
N LEU A 346 1.38 20.54 27.62
CA LEU A 346 2.81 20.20 27.61
C LEU A 346 3.48 20.59 26.30
N GLY A 347 2.72 21.05 25.30
CA GLY A 347 3.26 21.40 23.98
C GLY A 347 3.48 20.20 23.06
N LEU A 348 3.03 19.01 23.45
CA LEU A 348 3.04 17.82 22.62
C LEU A 348 1.85 17.90 21.64
N PRO A 349 2.07 18.04 20.32
CA PRO A 349 0.98 18.08 19.35
C PRO A 349 0.35 16.69 19.18
N GLY A 350 -0.85 16.66 18.60
CA GLY A 350 -1.42 15.41 18.10
C GLY A 350 -0.53 14.77 17.04
N TYR A 351 -0.64 13.45 16.91
CA TYR A 351 0.14 12.65 15.98
C TYR A 351 -0.75 11.57 15.37
N ASP A 352 -0.69 11.41 14.05
CA ASP A 352 -1.40 10.35 13.35
C ASP A 352 -0.45 9.21 12.98
N TRP A 353 -0.67 8.06 13.61
CA TRP A 353 0.08 6.84 13.37
C TRP A 353 -0.37 6.11 12.10
N TRP A 354 -1.55 6.43 11.55
CA TRP A 354 -2.06 5.74 10.38
C TRP A 354 -1.56 6.37 9.08
N ASN A 355 -0.36 5.96 8.67
CA ASN A 355 0.21 6.26 7.37
C ASN A 355 0.50 4.97 6.61
N GLU A 356 0.44 5.00 5.28
CA GLU A 356 0.60 3.82 4.42
C GLU A 356 1.62 4.10 3.32
N ALA A 357 2.40 3.09 2.94
CA ALA A 357 3.49 3.24 1.97
C ALA A 357 3.74 1.98 1.12
N LEU A 358 2.71 1.16 0.88
CA LEU A 358 2.84 -0.21 0.36
C LEU A 358 3.72 -0.31 -0.90
N HIS A 359 3.53 0.61 -1.84
CA HIS A 359 4.28 0.66 -3.10
C HIS A 359 4.53 2.12 -3.55
N GLY A 360 4.76 3.00 -2.57
CA GLY A 360 4.73 4.47 -2.70
C GLY A 360 3.92 5.06 -1.56
N LEU A 361 4.12 6.34 -1.23
CA LEU A 361 3.28 7.02 -0.23
C LEU A 361 1.81 6.92 -0.64
N ALA A 362 0.97 6.45 0.27
CA ALA A 362 -0.42 6.10 -0.03
C ALA A 362 -1.42 7.06 0.62
N ASN A 363 -2.65 7.08 0.10
CA ASN A 363 -3.75 7.74 0.78
C ASN A 363 -4.04 7.01 2.10
N ALA A 364 -3.95 7.73 3.21
CA ALA A 364 -4.28 7.27 4.55
C ALA A 364 -4.73 8.47 5.40
N PRO A 365 -5.43 8.26 6.53
CA PRO A 365 -5.88 9.37 7.36
C PRO A 365 -4.78 10.33 7.82
N GLY A 366 -3.56 9.81 8.04
CA GLY A 366 -2.40 10.60 8.43
C GLY A 366 -1.65 11.28 7.28
N VAL A 367 -2.04 11.07 6.01
CA VAL A 367 -1.32 11.58 4.84
C VAL A 367 -2.12 12.67 4.14
N VAL A 368 -1.44 13.76 3.78
CA VAL A 368 -1.98 14.88 3.02
C VAL A 368 -1.23 14.98 1.69
N PHE A 369 -1.98 15.06 0.60
CA PHE A 369 -1.49 15.45 -0.71
C PHE A 369 -2.06 16.82 -1.06
N ASN A 370 -1.19 17.77 -1.34
CA ASN A 370 -1.60 19.12 -1.72
C ASN A 370 -2.32 19.16 -3.07
N SER A 371 -3.10 20.22 -3.29
CA SER A 371 -3.84 20.48 -4.54
C SER A 371 -3.50 21.87 -5.08
N PRO A 372 -3.50 22.09 -6.42
CA PRO A 372 -3.74 21.10 -7.47
C PRO A 372 -2.54 20.16 -7.70
N ASN A 373 -2.79 19.01 -8.32
CA ASN A 373 -1.72 18.11 -8.77
C ASN A 373 -0.68 18.86 -9.61
N GLY A 374 0.59 18.78 -9.23
CA GLY A 374 1.69 19.60 -9.76
C GLY A 374 2.29 20.58 -8.75
N SER A 375 1.61 20.88 -7.63
CA SER A 375 2.17 21.67 -6.52
C SER A 375 3.15 20.86 -5.66
N ALA A 376 3.92 21.53 -4.81
CA ALA A 376 4.72 20.84 -3.79
C ALA A 376 3.84 19.90 -2.96
N PHE A 377 4.33 18.68 -2.71
CA PHE A 377 3.67 17.63 -1.94
C PHE A 377 2.30 17.18 -2.48
N SER A 378 2.00 17.40 -3.76
CA SER A 378 0.74 16.96 -4.37
C SER A 378 0.75 15.51 -4.88
N TYR A 379 1.91 14.87 -4.90
CA TYR A 379 2.08 13.50 -5.39
C TYR A 379 3.36 12.86 -4.85
N ALA A 380 3.47 11.54 -4.99
CA ALA A 380 4.69 10.77 -4.77
C ALA A 380 4.84 9.70 -5.85
N THR A 381 6.04 9.13 -6.01
CA THR A 381 6.28 8.06 -6.98
C THR A 381 5.42 6.84 -6.63
N SER A 382 4.67 6.33 -7.61
CA SER A 382 3.84 5.13 -7.50
C SER A 382 4.51 3.96 -8.24
N PHE A 383 5.07 3.02 -7.48
CA PHE A 383 5.70 1.81 -8.02
C PHE A 383 4.64 0.74 -8.35
N PRO A 384 5.00 -0.34 -9.07
CA PRO A 384 4.14 -1.49 -9.22
C PRO A 384 3.79 -2.14 -7.87
N MET A 385 2.65 -2.83 -7.79
CA MET A 385 2.25 -3.57 -6.58
C MET A 385 3.31 -4.60 -6.17
N ALA A 386 3.33 -4.96 -4.89
CA ALA A 386 4.28 -5.93 -4.33
C ALA A 386 4.31 -7.26 -5.09
N ILE A 387 3.17 -7.74 -5.57
CA ILE A 387 3.11 -8.97 -6.37
C ILE A 387 3.87 -8.86 -7.70
N THR A 388 3.83 -7.69 -8.36
CA THR A 388 4.56 -7.43 -9.61
C THR A 388 6.05 -7.28 -9.34
N THR A 389 6.44 -6.50 -8.32
CA THR A 389 7.86 -6.31 -7.98
C THR A 389 8.50 -7.61 -7.47
N GLY A 390 7.75 -8.42 -6.71
CA GLY A 390 8.16 -9.77 -6.31
C GLY A 390 8.43 -10.68 -7.50
N SER A 391 7.63 -10.58 -8.57
CA SER A 391 7.85 -11.36 -9.81
C SER A 391 9.15 -11.06 -10.53
N ALA A 392 9.88 -9.99 -10.15
CA ALA A 392 11.22 -9.74 -10.68
C ALA A 392 12.27 -10.71 -10.12
N PHE A 393 12.08 -11.28 -8.92
CA PHE A 393 13.10 -12.09 -8.22
C PHE A 393 14.48 -11.38 -8.18
N ASP A 394 14.47 -10.08 -7.89
CA ASP A 394 15.64 -9.20 -7.81
C ASP A 394 15.65 -8.46 -6.45
N ASP A 395 16.40 -9.01 -5.49
CA ASP A 395 16.55 -8.44 -4.14
C ASP A 395 17.07 -6.99 -4.16
N PRO A 396 18.17 -6.66 -4.88
CA PRO A 396 18.61 -5.29 -5.09
C PRO A 396 17.52 -4.33 -5.59
N LEU A 397 16.63 -4.76 -6.48
CA LEU A 397 15.52 -3.94 -6.95
C LEU A 397 14.58 -3.55 -5.80
N ILE A 398 14.22 -4.52 -4.95
CA ILE A 398 13.33 -4.27 -3.79
C ILE A 398 13.95 -3.26 -2.82
N GLY A 399 15.25 -3.40 -2.54
CA GLY A 399 15.97 -2.44 -1.69
C GLY A 399 16.02 -1.02 -2.28
N GLN A 400 16.16 -0.90 -3.61
CA GLN A 400 16.12 0.40 -4.29
C GLN A 400 14.74 1.05 -4.21
N ILE A 401 13.67 0.28 -4.47
CA ILE A 401 12.29 0.76 -4.37
C ILE A 401 12.01 1.26 -2.95
N ALA A 402 12.32 0.44 -1.95
CA ALA A 402 12.16 0.79 -0.54
C ALA A 402 12.94 2.05 -0.14
N GLY A 403 14.16 2.20 -0.65
CA GLY A 403 14.98 3.40 -0.42
C GLY A 403 14.33 4.67 -0.98
N VAL A 404 13.69 4.61 -2.15
CA VAL A 404 12.91 5.74 -2.69
C VAL A 404 11.68 5.99 -1.84
N ILE A 405 10.88 4.97 -1.55
CA ILE A 405 9.65 5.11 -0.74
C ILE A 405 9.98 5.78 0.59
N GLY A 406 10.95 5.26 1.34
CA GLY A 406 11.31 5.82 2.64
C GLY A 406 11.88 7.25 2.54
N ARG A 407 12.58 7.59 1.45
CA ARG A 407 13.09 8.96 1.22
C ARG A 407 11.94 9.94 0.96
N GLU A 408 11.01 9.58 0.09
CA GLU A 408 9.89 10.45 -0.29
C GLU A 408 8.92 10.63 0.89
N THR A 409 8.57 9.55 1.58
CA THR A 409 7.70 9.65 2.76
C THR A 409 8.36 10.46 3.88
N ARG A 410 9.67 10.34 4.06
CA ARG A 410 10.42 11.20 4.99
C ARG A 410 10.44 12.66 4.57
N ALA A 411 10.51 12.96 3.28
CA ALA A 411 10.38 14.33 2.77
C ALA A 411 9.00 14.91 3.10
N PHE A 412 7.91 14.16 2.91
CA PHE A 412 6.55 14.56 3.32
C PHE A 412 6.47 14.78 4.84
N ALA A 413 7.01 13.87 5.65
CA ALA A 413 6.98 13.96 7.12
C ALA A 413 7.72 15.20 7.66
N ASN A 414 8.84 15.57 7.02
CA ASN A 414 9.61 16.78 7.35
C ASN A 414 8.83 18.08 7.12
N PHE A 415 7.73 18.06 6.36
CA PHE A 415 6.86 19.20 6.05
C PHE A 415 5.43 19.02 6.57
N GLU A 416 5.28 18.20 7.61
CA GLU A 416 4.01 17.93 8.31
C GLU A 416 2.89 17.36 7.43
N GLN A 417 3.23 16.85 6.25
CA GLN A 417 2.26 16.23 5.32
C GLN A 417 1.90 14.79 5.72
N CYS A 418 2.71 14.16 6.58
CA CYS A 418 2.39 12.87 7.19
C CYS A 418 3.13 12.64 8.52
N GLY A 419 2.86 11.50 9.15
CA GLY A 419 3.66 10.95 10.24
C GLY A 419 5.00 10.36 9.77
N TYR A 420 5.73 9.75 10.69
CA TYR A 420 7.03 9.09 10.46
C TYR A 420 6.96 7.56 10.48
N ASP A 421 5.80 6.99 10.80
CA ASP A 421 5.56 5.54 10.83
C ASP A 421 4.54 5.12 9.77
N PHE A 422 4.79 3.98 9.15
CA PHE A 422 4.02 3.50 8.00
C PHE A 422 3.66 2.04 8.19
N TRP A 423 2.38 1.72 8.00
CA TRP A 423 1.82 0.38 8.17
C TRP A 423 2.12 -0.52 6.97
N THR A 424 3.39 -0.63 6.66
CA THR A 424 3.96 -1.29 5.49
C THR A 424 5.24 -1.99 5.93
N PRO A 425 5.54 -3.21 5.44
CA PRO A 425 4.84 -3.97 4.39
C PRO A 425 3.79 -4.99 4.86
N ASN A 426 2.92 -5.39 3.92
CA ASN A 426 2.19 -6.66 4.00
C ASN A 426 3.12 -7.83 3.63
N ILE A 427 3.42 -8.68 4.61
CA ILE A 427 4.34 -9.83 4.46
C ILE A 427 3.66 -11.15 4.81
N ASN A 428 2.33 -11.16 4.83
CA ASN A 428 1.59 -12.40 4.71
C ASN A 428 1.91 -13.03 3.35
N THR A 429 1.74 -14.35 3.25
CA THR A 429 1.90 -15.07 2.00
C THR A 429 0.55 -15.22 1.29
N PHE A 430 0.55 -15.20 -0.05
CA PHE A 430 -0.66 -15.37 -0.86
C PHE A 430 -1.15 -16.83 -0.87
N LEU A 431 -1.63 -17.29 0.29
CA LEU A 431 -1.95 -18.71 0.53
C LEU A 431 -3.15 -19.21 -0.28
N ASP A 432 -4.24 -18.43 -0.31
CA ASP A 432 -5.44 -18.76 -1.06
C ASP A 432 -5.55 -17.84 -2.29
N PRO A 433 -5.63 -18.39 -3.52
CA PRO A 433 -5.63 -17.56 -4.71
C PRO A 433 -6.85 -16.63 -4.79
N ARG A 434 -7.91 -16.85 -4.01
CA ARG A 434 -9.07 -15.96 -3.96
C ARG A 434 -8.83 -14.66 -3.20
N TRP A 435 -7.79 -14.61 -2.37
CA TRP A 435 -7.61 -13.52 -1.41
C TRP A 435 -7.53 -12.14 -2.09
N GLY A 436 -8.43 -11.24 -1.69
CA GLY A 436 -8.55 -9.89 -2.27
C GLY A 436 -7.31 -9.01 -2.09
N ARG A 437 -6.52 -9.27 -1.05
CA ARG A 437 -5.28 -8.53 -0.73
C ARG A 437 -4.00 -9.28 -1.09
N GLY A 438 -4.09 -10.43 -1.75
CA GLY A 438 -2.89 -11.15 -2.18
C GLY A 438 -1.99 -10.34 -3.12
N GLN A 439 -2.57 -9.37 -3.85
CA GLN A 439 -1.85 -8.36 -4.64
C GLN A 439 -0.85 -7.51 -3.82
N GLU A 440 -1.08 -7.34 -2.52
CA GLU A 440 -0.20 -6.59 -1.60
C GLU A 440 1.02 -7.40 -1.15
N THR A 441 1.07 -8.69 -1.49
CA THR A 441 2.12 -9.60 -1.03
C THR A 441 3.08 -9.96 -2.16
N PRO A 442 4.35 -10.27 -1.88
CA PRO A 442 5.31 -10.58 -2.93
C PRO A 442 5.19 -12.02 -3.47
N SER A 443 4.51 -12.93 -2.77
CA SER A 443 4.59 -14.37 -3.06
C SER A 443 3.61 -15.25 -2.30
N GLU A 444 3.31 -16.44 -2.85
CA GLU A 444 2.81 -17.58 -2.06
C GLU A 444 3.92 -18.30 -1.28
N ASP A 445 5.19 -18.02 -1.57
CA ASP A 445 6.37 -18.68 -0.99
C ASP A 445 6.95 -17.92 0.22
N ALA A 446 7.13 -18.61 1.34
CA ALA A 446 7.65 -18.03 2.57
C ALA A 446 9.11 -17.57 2.45
N PHE A 447 9.98 -18.33 1.76
CA PHE A 447 11.40 -17.95 1.59
C PHE A 447 11.54 -16.68 0.75
N HIS A 448 10.81 -16.60 -0.37
CA HIS A 448 10.77 -15.39 -1.21
C HIS A 448 10.27 -14.18 -0.41
N THR A 449 9.23 -14.36 0.41
CA THR A 449 8.71 -13.29 1.27
C THR A 449 9.72 -12.87 2.35
N GLN A 450 10.49 -13.81 2.92
CA GLN A 450 11.59 -13.49 3.83
C GLN A 450 12.68 -12.66 3.15
N GLN A 451 13.10 -13.03 1.93
CA GLN A 451 14.11 -12.27 1.19
C GLN A 451 13.60 -10.89 0.80
N TYR A 452 12.37 -10.78 0.29
CA TYR A 452 11.72 -9.50 0.02
C TYR A 452 11.74 -8.59 1.27
N THR A 453 11.32 -9.12 2.41
CA THR A 453 11.32 -8.41 3.71
C THR A 453 12.73 -7.96 4.11
N LYS A 454 13.74 -8.81 3.87
CA LYS A 454 15.14 -8.52 4.21
C LYS A 454 15.73 -7.37 3.41
N GLN A 455 15.19 -7.07 2.24
CA GLN A 455 15.61 -5.92 1.42
C GLN A 455 14.74 -4.69 1.69
N LEU A 456 13.43 -4.89 1.84
CA LEU A 456 12.48 -3.81 1.97
C LEU A 456 12.64 -3.06 3.29
N ILE A 457 12.69 -3.75 4.43
CA ILE A 457 12.73 -3.09 5.76
C ILE A 457 13.98 -2.22 5.92
N PRO A 458 15.21 -2.68 5.61
CA PRO A 458 16.37 -1.80 5.67
C PRO A 458 16.29 -0.63 4.68
N GLY A 459 15.73 -0.81 3.49
CA GLY A 459 15.54 0.28 2.53
C GLY A 459 14.59 1.36 3.06
N LEU A 460 13.46 0.97 3.67
CA LEU A 460 12.51 1.88 4.30
C LEU A 460 13.13 2.60 5.49
N GLN A 461 13.74 1.85 6.42
CA GLN A 461 14.24 2.39 7.69
C GLN A 461 15.62 3.07 7.59
N GLY A 462 16.30 3.02 6.44
CA GLY A 462 17.59 3.69 6.26
C GLY A 462 18.80 2.90 6.78
N GLY A 463 18.78 1.59 6.58
CA GLY A 463 19.83 0.63 6.94
C GLY A 463 19.67 0.00 8.33
N LEU A 464 20.61 -0.88 8.68
CA LEU A 464 20.66 -1.58 9.97
C LEU A 464 21.74 -1.02 10.92
N ASP A 465 22.65 -0.19 10.42
CA ASP A 465 23.83 0.28 11.17
C ASP A 465 23.52 1.37 12.20
N HIS A 466 22.38 2.04 12.07
CA HIS A 466 21.95 3.15 12.93
C HIS A 466 20.47 2.96 13.33
N PRO A 467 20.13 1.92 14.10
CA PRO A 467 18.75 1.59 14.45
C PRO A 467 18.05 2.68 15.28
N GLU A 468 18.81 3.56 15.93
CA GLU A 468 18.39 4.76 16.66
C GLU A 468 18.21 6.01 15.77
N GLU A 469 18.59 5.96 14.49
CA GLU A 469 18.40 7.04 13.51
C GLU A 469 17.76 6.48 12.24
N LYS A 470 16.47 6.17 12.33
CA LYS A 470 15.65 5.65 11.23
C LYS A 470 15.22 6.75 10.26
N GLN A 471 15.10 6.36 8.99
CA GLN A 471 14.48 7.17 7.94
C GLN A 471 12.98 7.29 8.16
N ILE A 472 12.31 6.14 8.25
CA ILE A 472 10.93 6.00 8.71
C ILE A 472 10.82 4.75 9.60
N ILE A 473 9.71 4.62 10.34
CA ILE A 473 9.37 3.41 11.09
C ILE A 473 8.49 2.55 10.20
N ALA A 474 8.94 1.33 9.89
CA ALA A 474 8.14 0.35 9.15
C ALA A 474 7.36 -0.56 10.11
N THR A 475 6.24 -1.11 9.63
CA THR A 475 5.38 -2.03 10.38
C THR A 475 5.08 -3.27 9.55
N CYS A 476 5.62 -4.42 9.94
CA CYS A 476 5.29 -5.68 9.29
C CYS A 476 3.88 -6.13 9.67
N LYS A 477 3.03 -6.40 8.66
CA LYS A 477 1.63 -6.79 8.85
C LYS A 477 1.25 -8.02 8.00
N HIS A 478 0.25 -8.80 8.40
CA HIS A 478 -0.58 -8.74 9.61
C HIS A 478 -0.35 -10.01 10.44
N PHE A 479 0.09 -9.84 11.68
CA PHE A 479 0.58 -10.90 12.56
C PHE A 479 -0.57 -11.50 13.40
N ASN A 480 -1.03 -12.74 13.17
CA ASN A 480 -0.58 -13.68 12.14
C ASN A 480 -1.74 -14.48 11.51
N LEU A 481 -1.44 -15.32 10.53
CA LEU A 481 -2.41 -16.19 9.82
C LEU A 481 -3.56 -15.41 9.17
N TYR A 482 -3.26 -14.25 8.60
CA TYR A 482 -4.23 -13.47 7.84
C TYR A 482 -3.98 -13.64 6.34
N TYR A 483 -4.94 -14.24 5.64
CA TYR A 483 -4.83 -14.56 4.21
C TYR A 483 -6.19 -14.60 3.48
N ALA A 484 -7.24 -14.06 4.09
CA ALA A 484 -8.59 -13.99 3.51
C ALA A 484 -9.34 -12.77 4.06
N GLU A 485 -10.15 -12.12 3.21
CA GLU A 485 -11.02 -11.00 3.60
C GLU A 485 -12.38 -11.49 4.10
N THR A 486 -12.86 -12.60 3.56
CA THR A 486 -14.13 -13.22 3.93
C THR A 486 -14.08 -13.62 5.40
N ASN A 487 -14.99 -13.09 6.21
CA ASN A 487 -15.05 -13.33 7.65
C ASN A 487 -13.79 -12.89 8.43
N ARG A 488 -12.94 -12.00 7.87
CA ARG A 488 -11.66 -11.60 8.48
C ARG A 488 -11.74 -11.12 9.94
N TYR A 489 -12.86 -10.51 10.33
CA TYR A 489 -13.04 -9.94 11.67
C TYR A 489 -13.31 -11.00 12.75
N GLY A 490 -13.80 -12.19 12.39
CA GLY A 490 -14.26 -13.20 13.35
C GLY A 490 -13.73 -14.60 13.10
N GLU A 491 -12.96 -14.81 12.02
CA GLU A 491 -12.45 -16.13 11.69
C GLU A 491 -11.39 -16.60 12.69
N ASN A 492 -11.42 -17.89 13.00
CA ASN A 492 -10.45 -18.52 13.89
C ASN A 492 -9.68 -19.62 13.14
N TYR A 493 -8.39 -19.37 12.90
CA TYR A 493 -7.52 -20.33 12.21
C TYR A 493 -6.75 -21.22 13.18
N ASN A 494 -6.69 -22.51 12.86
CA ASN A 494 -5.89 -23.49 13.59
C ASN A 494 -4.93 -24.17 12.61
N ALA A 495 -3.81 -23.52 12.29
CA ALA A 495 -2.76 -24.18 11.53
C ALA A 495 -2.07 -25.26 12.39
N THR A 496 -1.54 -26.30 11.76
CA THR A 496 -0.63 -27.21 12.47
C THR A 496 0.61 -26.45 12.95
N THR A 497 1.21 -26.86 14.07
CA THR A 497 2.53 -26.35 14.54
C THR A 497 3.59 -26.43 13.46
N GLN A 498 3.54 -27.47 12.62
CA GLN A 498 4.43 -27.65 11.49
C GLN A 498 4.24 -26.56 10.42
N ASP A 499 3.00 -26.25 10.03
CA ASP A 499 2.70 -25.19 9.06
C ASP A 499 2.96 -23.79 9.64
N LEU A 500 2.68 -23.60 10.93
CA LEU A 500 3.00 -22.36 11.64
C LEU A 500 4.50 -22.06 11.56
N ALA A 501 5.35 -23.05 11.85
CA ALA A 501 6.80 -22.91 11.81
C ALA A 501 7.38 -22.80 10.39
N GLU A 502 6.86 -23.55 9.41
CA GLU A 502 7.42 -23.58 8.05
C GLU A 502 6.92 -22.47 7.12
N TYR A 503 5.80 -21.83 7.43
CA TYR A 503 5.11 -20.98 6.46
C TYR A 503 4.63 -19.64 7.00
N PHE A 504 3.86 -19.65 8.10
CA PHE A 504 3.25 -18.41 8.61
C PHE A 504 4.22 -17.57 9.44
N ASN A 505 5.05 -18.18 10.30
CA ASN A 505 6.02 -17.46 11.13
C ASN A 505 7.27 -16.96 10.40
N PRO A 506 7.86 -17.66 9.41
CA PRO A 506 9.16 -17.28 8.85
C PRO A 506 9.27 -15.84 8.33
N PRO A 507 8.30 -15.28 7.58
CA PRO A 507 8.36 -13.87 7.15
C PRO A 507 8.46 -12.89 8.33
N PHE A 508 7.60 -13.04 9.34
CA PHE A 508 7.60 -12.17 10.53
C PHE A 508 8.85 -12.36 11.37
N LYS A 509 9.32 -13.60 11.52
CA LYS A 509 10.58 -13.88 12.21
C LYS A 509 11.75 -13.17 11.55
N SER A 510 11.85 -13.20 10.22
CA SER A 510 12.89 -12.45 9.51
C SER A 510 12.70 -10.95 9.66
N CYS A 511 11.47 -10.44 9.59
CA CYS A 511 11.19 -9.01 9.81
C CYS A 511 11.71 -8.49 11.17
N VAL A 512 11.51 -9.29 12.22
CA VAL A 512 11.87 -8.93 13.60
C VAL A 512 13.34 -9.21 13.89
N ARG A 513 13.77 -10.47 13.72
CA ARG A 513 15.08 -10.96 14.13
C ARG A 513 16.20 -10.55 13.16
N ASP A 514 15.93 -10.61 11.86
CA ASP A 514 16.98 -10.46 10.84
C ASP A 514 17.16 -9.00 10.39
N VAL A 515 16.07 -8.20 10.39
CA VAL A 515 16.11 -6.79 9.91
C VAL A 515 15.52 -5.76 10.87
N ALA A 516 15.27 -6.13 12.12
CA ALA A 516 15.01 -5.20 13.23
C ALA A 516 13.96 -4.12 12.90
N VAL A 517 12.79 -4.56 12.43
CA VAL A 517 11.65 -3.68 12.18
C VAL A 517 11.26 -2.89 13.43
N GLY A 518 10.77 -1.67 13.24
CA GLY A 518 10.34 -0.80 14.33
C GLY A 518 8.97 -1.19 14.90
N SER A 519 8.06 -1.71 14.07
CA SER A 519 6.72 -2.07 14.49
C SER A 519 6.21 -3.38 13.86
N VAL A 520 5.23 -4.01 14.50
CA VAL A 520 4.46 -5.15 13.98
C VAL A 520 2.98 -4.87 14.18
N MET A 521 2.15 -5.18 13.18
CA MET A 521 0.70 -5.05 13.30
C MET A 521 0.07 -6.40 13.63
N CYS A 522 -0.73 -6.49 14.69
CA CYS A 522 -1.50 -7.70 15.00
C CYS A 522 -2.80 -7.75 14.17
N ALA A 523 -3.17 -8.93 13.68
CA ALA A 523 -4.28 -9.11 12.75
C ALA A 523 -5.66 -9.16 13.44
N TYR A 524 -6.73 -8.97 12.65
CA TYR A 524 -8.12 -9.12 13.10
C TYR A 524 -8.49 -10.52 13.60
N THR A 525 -7.92 -11.55 12.98
CA THR A 525 -8.33 -12.94 13.14
C THR A 525 -7.97 -13.49 14.52
N ALA A 526 -8.64 -14.56 14.91
CA ALA A 526 -8.22 -15.39 16.03
C ALA A 526 -7.36 -16.55 15.54
N THR A 527 -6.48 -17.03 16.41
CA THR A 527 -5.70 -18.25 16.19
C THR A 527 -5.70 -19.07 17.47
N TYR A 528 -5.96 -20.38 17.35
CA TYR A 528 -6.12 -21.28 18.50
C TYR A 528 -7.15 -20.76 19.53
N GLY A 529 -8.20 -20.08 19.06
CA GLY A 529 -9.30 -19.56 19.86
C GLY A 529 -9.03 -18.20 20.51
N VAL A 530 -7.88 -17.56 20.27
CA VAL A 530 -7.50 -16.27 20.86
C VAL A 530 -7.33 -15.22 19.76
N PRO A 531 -7.99 -14.05 19.83
CA PRO A 531 -7.74 -12.92 18.92
C PRO A 531 -6.26 -12.53 18.91
N ASN A 532 -5.69 -12.30 17.73
CA ASN A 532 -4.24 -12.09 17.62
C ASN A 532 -3.73 -10.87 18.38
N CYS A 533 -4.53 -9.79 18.47
CA CYS A 533 -4.20 -8.61 19.28
C CYS A 533 -4.34 -8.80 20.80
N ALA A 534 -4.88 -9.93 21.26
CA ALA A 534 -4.95 -10.33 22.68
C ALA A 534 -4.10 -11.59 22.97
N SER A 535 -3.28 -12.04 22.04
CA SER A 535 -2.51 -13.28 22.15
C SER A 535 -1.14 -13.04 22.81
N GLU A 536 -1.02 -13.35 24.10
CA GLU A 536 0.28 -13.36 24.79
C GLU A 536 1.27 -14.34 24.16
N TYR A 537 0.78 -15.46 23.62
CA TYR A 537 1.58 -16.42 22.85
C TYR A 537 2.31 -15.73 21.69
N PHE A 538 1.59 -14.96 20.88
CA PHE A 538 2.20 -14.30 19.73
C PHE A 538 2.97 -13.04 20.14
N LEU A 539 2.35 -12.16 20.95
CA LEU A 539 2.89 -10.82 21.18
C LEU A 539 3.96 -10.74 22.28
N GLN A 540 3.96 -11.68 23.24
CA GLN A 540 5.01 -11.77 24.25
C GLN A 540 5.98 -12.90 23.92
N ASP A 541 5.55 -14.16 24.05
CA ASP A 541 6.45 -15.32 24.03
C ASP A 541 7.17 -15.45 22.68
N THR A 542 6.44 -15.35 21.57
CA THR A 542 7.04 -15.45 20.22
C THR A 542 7.73 -14.16 19.81
N LEU A 543 6.99 -13.05 19.77
CA LEU A 543 7.50 -11.80 19.19
C LEU A 543 8.60 -11.18 20.06
N ARG A 544 8.34 -10.95 21.36
CA ARG A 544 9.26 -10.21 22.24
C ARG A 544 10.35 -11.09 22.81
N GLU A 545 10.02 -12.28 23.31
CA GLU A 545 10.98 -13.15 23.98
C GLU A 545 11.80 -13.98 22.99
N ASP A 546 11.15 -14.79 22.14
CA ASP A 546 11.86 -15.69 21.22
C ASP A 546 12.56 -14.91 20.09
N TRP A 547 11.88 -13.97 19.45
CA TRP A 547 12.45 -13.21 18.32
C TRP A 547 13.19 -11.93 18.73
N SER A 548 13.25 -11.61 20.02
CA SER A 548 13.91 -10.40 20.56
C SER A 548 13.34 -9.08 20.00
N PHE A 549 12.02 -8.90 20.07
CA PHE A 549 11.32 -7.63 19.82
C PHE A 549 11.20 -6.77 21.10
N ASP A 550 12.26 -6.72 21.90
CA ASP A 550 12.29 -6.20 23.27
C ASP A 550 12.97 -4.83 23.41
N GLU A 551 13.53 -4.28 22.33
CA GLU A 551 14.06 -2.91 22.31
C GLU A 551 12.99 -1.88 22.70
N PRO A 552 13.34 -0.84 23.48
CA PRO A 552 12.36 0.07 24.09
C PRO A 552 11.64 0.97 23.09
N TYR A 553 12.04 0.98 21.82
CA TYR A 553 11.43 1.75 20.73
C TYR A 553 10.59 0.89 19.78
N ARG A 554 10.37 -0.40 20.12
CA ARG A 554 9.61 -1.34 19.30
C ARG A 554 8.21 -1.57 19.87
N TYR A 555 7.20 -1.35 19.04
CA TYR A 555 5.80 -1.36 19.45
C TYR A 555 4.92 -2.22 18.54
N VAL A 556 3.82 -2.72 19.10
CA VAL A 556 2.76 -3.43 18.37
C VAL A 556 1.58 -2.49 18.17
N VAL A 557 1.08 -2.41 16.94
CA VAL A 557 -0.16 -1.71 16.59
C VAL A 557 -1.25 -2.74 16.26
N ALA A 558 -2.49 -2.47 16.65
CA ALA A 558 -3.63 -3.25 16.20
C ALA A 558 -4.05 -2.84 14.79
N ASP A 559 -4.47 -3.82 13.99
CA ASP A 559 -5.24 -3.51 12.77
C ASP A 559 -6.54 -2.76 13.12
N CYS A 560 -7.12 -2.04 12.16
CA CYS A 560 -8.13 -1.02 12.40
C CYS A 560 -9.50 -1.57 12.86
N GLY A 561 -9.76 -1.50 14.15
CA GLY A 561 -10.91 -2.11 14.81
C GLY A 561 -10.62 -3.49 15.41
N ALA A 562 -9.40 -4.03 15.28
CA ALA A 562 -9.09 -5.37 15.80
C ALA A 562 -9.28 -5.48 17.32
N VAL A 563 -9.05 -4.40 18.08
CA VAL A 563 -9.32 -4.37 19.53
C VAL A 563 -10.81 -4.37 19.83
N GLU A 564 -11.62 -3.64 19.06
CA GLU A 564 -13.10 -3.64 19.16
C GLU A 564 -13.65 -5.05 18.92
N TYR A 565 -13.17 -5.72 17.87
CA TYR A 565 -13.66 -7.04 17.47
C TYR A 565 -13.31 -8.17 18.44
N ILE A 566 -12.38 -7.98 19.38
CA ILE A 566 -12.13 -8.93 20.48
C ILE A 566 -13.44 -9.21 21.23
N GLN A 567 -14.25 -8.18 21.51
CA GLN A 567 -15.55 -8.37 22.14
C GLN A 567 -16.67 -8.48 21.11
N ASP A 568 -16.78 -7.53 20.17
CA ASP A 568 -18.00 -7.41 19.36
C ASP A 568 -18.20 -8.51 18.33
N VAL A 569 -17.12 -9.19 17.92
CA VAL A 569 -17.18 -10.23 16.88
C VAL A 569 -16.70 -11.57 17.43
N HIS A 570 -15.52 -11.61 18.07
CA HIS A 570 -14.96 -12.84 18.63
C HIS A 570 -15.66 -13.30 19.90
N ASN A 571 -16.39 -12.40 20.59
CA ASN A 571 -16.97 -12.64 21.92
C ASN A 571 -15.93 -13.18 22.91
N PHE A 572 -14.67 -12.77 22.80
CA PHE A 572 -13.59 -13.26 23.66
C PHE A 572 -13.65 -12.68 25.06
N THR A 573 -14.29 -11.53 25.25
CA THR A 573 -14.54 -10.86 26.55
C THR A 573 -16.01 -10.43 26.64
N ASP A 574 -16.50 -10.13 27.84
CA ASP A 574 -17.91 -9.77 28.05
C ASP A 574 -18.20 -8.29 27.78
N THR A 575 -17.18 -7.41 27.86
CA THR A 575 -17.34 -5.96 27.66
C THR A 575 -16.20 -5.32 26.85
N PRO A 576 -16.42 -4.15 26.21
CA PRO A 576 -15.35 -3.42 25.53
C PRO A 576 -14.18 -3.01 26.43
N ALA A 577 -14.43 -2.72 27.71
CA ALA A 577 -13.39 -2.38 28.68
C ALA A 577 -12.50 -3.59 29.03
N GLU A 578 -13.06 -4.79 29.03
CA GLU A 578 -12.30 -6.03 29.17
C GLU A 578 -11.48 -6.31 27.90
N ALA A 579 -12.03 -6.08 26.70
CA ALA A 579 -11.31 -6.18 25.42
C ALA A 579 -10.09 -5.26 25.35
N ALA A 580 -10.26 -3.98 25.73
CA ALA A 580 -9.17 -3.01 25.81
C ALA A 580 -8.07 -3.50 26.77
N ALA A 581 -8.46 -4.05 27.92
CA ALA A 581 -7.53 -4.55 28.93
C ALA A 581 -6.73 -5.76 28.44
N VAL A 582 -7.38 -6.78 27.87
CA VAL A 582 -6.67 -8.00 27.40
C VAL A 582 -5.71 -7.69 26.25
N ALA A 583 -6.06 -6.77 25.34
CA ALA A 583 -5.15 -6.38 24.26
C ALA A 583 -3.90 -5.65 24.79
N LEU A 584 -4.10 -4.64 25.66
CA LEU A 584 -2.98 -3.90 26.28
C LEU A 584 -2.10 -4.81 27.15
N ASN A 585 -2.73 -5.72 27.90
CA ASN A 585 -2.02 -6.70 28.73
C ASN A 585 -1.25 -7.72 27.86
N ALA A 586 -1.79 -8.15 26.72
CA ALA A 586 -1.07 -9.02 25.78
C ALA A 586 0.11 -8.33 25.08
N GLY A 587 0.11 -6.99 25.04
CA GLY A 587 1.21 -6.18 24.51
C GLY A 587 0.96 -5.52 23.17
N THR A 588 -0.31 -5.36 22.80
CA THR A 588 -0.76 -4.36 21.82
C THR A 588 -0.57 -2.97 22.43
N ASP A 589 0.33 -2.18 21.88
CA ASP A 589 0.71 -0.87 22.44
C ASP A 589 -0.15 0.28 21.90
N LEU A 590 -0.66 0.13 20.66
CA LEU A 590 -1.42 1.15 19.95
C LEU A 590 -2.68 0.54 19.31
N ASP A 591 -3.83 1.19 19.50
CA ASP A 591 -5.11 0.81 18.88
C ASP A 591 -5.33 1.64 17.61
N CYS A 592 -5.42 0.99 16.44
CA CYS A 592 -6.06 1.64 15.29
C CYS A 592 -7.58 1.59 15.51
N GLY A 593 -8.12 2.64 16.10
CA GLY A 593 -9.50 2.63 16.54
C GLY A 593 -9.74 3.58 17.71
N PHE A 594 -10.85 3.35 18.40
CA PHE A 594 -11.28 4.19 19.53
C PHE A 594 -11.40 3.40 20.83
N THR A 595 -11.21 2.08 20.81
CA THR A 595 -11.50 1.20 21.95
C THR A 595 -10.59 1.51 23.12
N PHE A 596 -9.29 1.68 22.88
CA PHE A 596 -8.36 2.13 23.91
C PHE A 596 -8.76 3.51 24.45
N GLY A 597 -8.96 4.48 23.56
CA GLY A 597 -9.30 5.86 23.92
C GLY A 597 -10.62 6.00 24.70
N THR A 598 -11.56 5.09 24.51
CA THR A 598 -12.90 5.13 25.10
C THR A 598 -12.97 4.35 26.41
N TYR A 599 -12.33 3.18 26.48
CA TYR A 599 -12.61 2.22 27.56
C TYR A 599 -11.46 1.97 28.53
N LEU A 600 -10.21 2.36 28.23
CA LEU A 600 -9.09 2.10 29.14
C LEU A 600 -9.24 2.77 30.51
N ASN A 601 -9.96 3.90 30.59
CA ASN A 601 -10.23 4.54 31.88
C ASN A 601 -11.07 3.61 32.78
N GLU A 602 -12.11 3.00 32.21
CA GLU A 602 -12.91 1.99 32.90
C GLU A 602 -12.08 0.74 33.23
N SER A 603 -11.22 0.29 32.31
CA SER A 603 -10.33 -0.86 32.54
C SER A 603 -9.39 -0.64 33.73
N VAL A 604 -8.84 0.57 33.88
CA VAL A 604 -7.96 0.92 35.01
C VAL A 604 -8.77 1.03 36.30
N ILE A 605 -9.94 1.69 36.28
CA ILE A 605 -10.82 1.83 37.46
C ILE A 605 -11.27 0.46 38.00
N ASN A 606 -11.53 -0.50 37.12
CA ASN A 606 -11.96 -1.85 37.50
C ASN A 606 -10.79 -2.83 37.75
N ASN A 607 -9.53 -2.37 37.71
CA ASN A 607 -8.32 -3.21 37.83
C ASN A 607 -8.20 -4.33 36.78
N TYR A 608 -8.77 -4.17 35.59
CA TYR A 608 -8.56 -5.07 34.46
C TYR A 608 -7.18 -4.86 33.82
N THR A 609 -6.66 -3.64 33.88
CA THR A 609 -5.28 -3.30 33.52
C THR A 609 -4.73 -2.27 34.50
N THR A 610 -3.50 -1.79 34.28
CA THR A 610 -2.84 -0.82 35.15
C THR A 610 -2.29 0.36 34.35
N GLU A 611 -2.20 1.53 34.99
CA GLU A 611 -1.53 2.70 34.41
C GLU A 611 -0.06 2.40 34.06
N ALA A 612 0.62 1.52 34.79
CA ALA A 612 1.98 1.09 34.47
C ALA A 612 2.06 0.34 33.11
N ARG A 613 1.02 -0.40 32.73
CA ARG A 613 0.97 -1.06 31.42
C ARG A 613 0.74 -0.04 30.30
N LEU A 614 -0.10 0.96 30.57
CA LEU A 614 -0.30 2.10 29.68
C LEU A 614 1.00 2.90 29.48
N ASP A 615 1.73 3.18 30.56
CA ASP A 615 3.03 3.85 30.50
C ASP A 615 4.06 3.05 29.70
N GLN A 616 4.03 1.71 29.80
CA GLN A 616 4.90 0.86 28.99
C GLN A 616 4.60 0.97 27.49
N ALA A 617 3.31 0.96 27.10
CA ALA A 617 2.90 1.12 25.71
C ALA A 617 3.31 2.49 25.15
N LEU A 618 2.98 3.57 25.87
CA LEU A 618 3.36 4.93 25.48
C LEU A 618 4.87 5.15 25.45
N SER A 619 5.60 4.52 26.37
CA SER A 619 7.06 4.58 26.39
C SER A 619 7.64 4.00 25.09
N ARG A 620 7.10 2.88 24.61
CA ARG A 620 7.51 2.28 23.32
C ARG A 620 7.22 3.19 22.13
N LEU A 621 6.02 3.76 22.10
CA LEU A 621 5.59 4.66 21.04
C LEU A 621 6.48 5.91 20.96
N TYR A 622 6.63 6.64 22.07
CA TYR A 622 7.42 7.88 22.07
C TYR A 622 8.93 7.65 21.93
N THR A 623 9.47 6.53 22.45
CA THR A 623 10.86 6.14 22.18
C THR A 623 11.03 5.79 20.69
N GLY A 624 10.03 5.16 20.06
CA GLY A 624 9.94 4.98 18.61
C GLY A 624 10.11 6.29 17.85
N LEU A 625 9.37 7.32 18.22
CA LEU A 625 9.44 8.65 17.58
C LEU A 625 10.79 9.37 17.79
N HIS A 626 11.55 9.04 18.84
CA HIS A 626 12.94 9.51 18.95
C HIS A 626 13.82 8.96 17.83
N THR A 627 13.60 7.71 17.38
CA THR A 627 14.45 7.08 16.36
C THR A 627 14.37 7.81 15.01
N VAL A 628 13.28 8.53 14.75
CA VAL A 628 13.07 9.33 13.53
C VAL A 628 13.37 10.81 13.75
N GLY A 629 13.81 11.21 14.94
CA GLY A 629 14.17 12.60 15.24
C GLY A 629 12.99 13.53 15.50
N TYR A 630 11.83 13.01 15.88
CA TYR A 630 10.61 13.81 16.11
C TYR A 630 10.80 14.87 17.21
N PHE A 631 11.47 14.52 18.30
CA PHE A 631 11.73 15.43 19.42
C PHE A 631 12.90 16.38 19.15
N ASP A 632 14.06 15.85 18.75
CA ASP A 632 15.33 16.59 18.75
C ASP A 632 15.76 17.11 17.37
N GLY A 633 15.18 16.58 16.28
CA GLY A 633 15.52 16.98 14.90
C GLY A 633 16.89 16.52 14.41
N GLN A 634 17.76 16.02 15.29
CA GLN A 634 19.05 15.46 14.93
C GLN A 634 18.85 14.09 14.31
N ASN A 635 18.79 14.05 12.98
CA ASN A 635 18.76 12.82 12.20
C ASN A 635 19.33 13.09 10.80
N ARG A 636 20.04 12.10 10.23
CA ARG A 636 20.58 12.08 8.85
C ARG A 636 19.57 12.49 7.78
N TYR A 637 18.27 12.30 8.02
CA TYR A 637 17.21 12.52 7.03
C TYR A 637 16.44 13.85 7.18
N ALA A 638 16.83 14.73 8.13
CA ALA A 638 16.14 15.99 8.41
C ALA A 638 16.23 17.04 7.28
N SER A 639 17.09 16.82 6.28
CA SER A 639 17.27 17.73 5.14
C SER A 639 16.43 17.38 3.91
N LEU A 640 15.79 16.20 3.90
CA LEU A 640 14.96 15.77 2.77
C LEU A 640 13.75 16.70 2.61
N SER A 641 13.42 17.01 1.36
CA SER A 641 12.45 18.02 0.96
C SER A 641 11.70 17.61 -0.32
N TRP A 642 10.80 18.47 -0.80
CA TRP A 642 10.09 18.23 -2.06
C TRP A 642 11.02 17.95 -3.27
N ALA A 643 12.25 18.48 -3.26
CA ALA A 643 13.23 18.21 -4.32
C ALA A 643 13.70 16.75 -4.39
N ASP A 644 13.42 15.96 -3.34
CA ASP A 644 13.81 14.55 -3.23
C ASP A 644 12.66 13.58 -3.63
N VAL A 645 11.50 14.12 -4.01
CA VAL A 645 10.30 13.39 -4.42
C VAL A 645 10.19 13.34 -5.94
N ASP A 646 9.83 12.17 -6.49
CA ASP A 646 9.58 11.96 -7.92
C ASP A 646 10.75 12.43 -8.80
N THR A 647 11.96 12.11 -8.34
CA THR A 647 13.19 12.42 -9.05
C THR A 647 13.28 11.61 -10.34
N GLU A 648 14.11 12.05 -11.29
CA GLU A 648 14.31 11.33 -12.56
C GLU A 648 14.71 9.86 -12.33
N ASP A 649 15.56 9.60 -11.33
CA ASP A 649 15.97 8.24 -10.95
C ASP A 649 14.80 7.44 -10.34
N ALA A 650 13.91 8.07 -9.56
CA ALA A 650 12.72 7.42 -9.03
C ALA A 650 11.75 7.01 -10.15
N ARG A 651 11.51 7.90 -11.12
CA ARG A 651 10.71 7.61 -12.32
C ARG A 651 11.30 6.49 -13.17
N ALA A 652 12.62 6.53 -13.39
CA ALA A 652 13.33 5.48 -14.10
C ALA A 652 13.23 4.12 -13.39
N LEU A 653 13.26 4.13 -12.05
CA LEU A 653 13.07 2.93 -11.24
C LEU A 653 11.62 2.43 -11.29
N ALA A 654 10.62 3.30 -11.30
CA ALA A 654 9.21 2.91 -11.47
C ALA A 654 8.97 2.24 -12.83
N TYR A 655 9.54 2.79 -13.91
CA TYR A 655 9.53 2.13 -15.23
C TYR A 655 10.25 0.78 -15.21
N ARG A 656 11.46 0.73 -14.62
CA ARG A 656 12.28 -0.48 -14.56
C ARG A 656 11.58 -1.62 -13.81
N SER A 657 11.08 -1.31 -12.63
CA SER A 657 10.37 -2.27 -11.77
C SER A 657 9.10 -2.82 -12.43
N ALA A 658 8.41 -2.02 -13.25
CA ALA A 658 7.24 -2.46 -13.99
C ALA A 658 7.59 -3.59 -14.98
N TRP A 659 8.54 -3.39 -15.90
CA TRP A 659 8.85 -4.41 -16.90
C TRP A 659 9.69 -5.57 -16.35
N GLU A 660 10.53 -5.35 -15.33
CA GLU A 660 11.31 -6.44 -14.73
C GLU A 660 10.43 -7.50 -14.04
N GLY A 661 9.27 -7.09 -13.54
CA GLY A 661 8.26 -7.96 -12.93
C GLY A 661 7.29 -8.64 -13.90
N MET A 662 7.27 -8.25 -15.18
CA MET A 662 6.34 -8.84 -16.17
C MET A 662 6.72 -10.28 -16.53
N VAL A 663 5.70 -11.12 -16.69
CA VAL A 663 5.85 -12.56 -16.90
C VAL A 663 5.23 -12.97 -18.24
N LEU A 664 6.06 -13.49 -19.15
CA LEU A 664 5.58 -14.04 -20.42
C LEU A 664 5.05 -15.46 -20.19
N LEU A 665 3.74 -15.64 -20.31
CA LEU A 665 3.03 -16.90 -20.01
C LEU A 665 2.91 -17.82 -21.22
N LYS A 666 2.81 -17.24 -22.42
CA LYS A 666 2.75 -17.96 -23.70
C LYS A 666 3.36 -17.11 -24.80
N ASN A 667 4.07 -17.74 -25.71
CA ASN A 667 4.57 -17.09 -26.92
C ASN A 667 4.87 -18.14 -28.00
N ASP A 668 4.29 -18.00 -29.18
CA ASP A 668 4.56 -18.83 -30.35
C ASP A 668 5.52 -18.17 -31.37
N GLY A 669 6.19 -17.09 -30.96
CA GLY A 669 7.06 -16.27 -31.79
C GLY A 669 6.42 -14.96 -32.27
N LEU A 670 5.18 -14.66 -31.84
CA LEU A 670 4.58 -13.34 -32.07
C LEU A 670 5.35 -12.21 -31.38
N LEU A 671 5.75 -12.42 -30.12
CA LEU A 671 6.52 -11.45 -29.36
C LEU A 671 8.03 -11.76 -29.43
N PRO A 672 8.91 -10.74 -29.56
CA PRO A 672 8.56 -9.32 -29.67
C PRO A 672 7.95 -8.95 -31.03
N LEU A 673 7.07 -7.95 -31.03
CA LEU A 673 6.29 -7.54 -32.20
C LEU A 673 7.20 -7.02 -33.32
N SER A 674 7.05 -7.60 -34.51
CA SER A 674 7.75 -7.14 -35.70
C SER A 674 7.25 -5.75 -36.14
N PRO A 675 8.14 -4.88 -36.67
CA PRO A 675 7.76 -3.59 -37.25
C PRO A 675 6.77 -3.67 -38.42
N LYS A 676 6.48 -4.87 -38.95
CA LYS A 676 5.46 -5.05 -40.00
C LYS A 676 4.03 -4.75 -39.52
N TYR A 677 3.78 -4.83 -38.21
CA TYR A 677 2.46 -4.54 -37.62
C TYR A 677 2.30 -3.03 -37.45
N GLN A 678 1.66 -2.40 -38.43
CA GLN A 678 1.51 -0.94 -38.50
C GLN A 678 0.10 -0.48 -38.10
N LYS A 679 -0.91 -1.36 -38.21
CA LYS A 679 -2.27 -1.11 -37.73
C LYS A 679 -2.57 -2.01 -36.55
N VAL A 680 -2.79 -1.41 -35.39
CA VAL A 680 -2.96 -2.14 -34.13
C VAL A 680 -4.37 -1.91 -33.61
N ALA A 681 -5.10 -2.99 -33.35
CA ALA A 681 -6.34 -2.92 -32.57
C ALA A 681 -6.01 -3.12 -31.10
N LEU A 682 -6.27 -2.11 -30.28
CA LEU A 682 -6.07 -2.14 -28.83
C LEU A 682 -7.42 -2.26 -28.15
N ILE A 683 -7.71 -3.41 -27.57
CA ILE A 683 -9.06 -3.80 -27.16
C ILE A 683 -9.09 -4.22 -25.70
N GLY A 684 -10.16 -3.89 -24.98
CA GLY A 684 -10.44 -4.45 -23.66
C GLY A 684 -10.44 -3.41 -22.55
N PRO A 685 -10.87 -3.81 -21.34
CA PRO A 685 -11.10 -2.89 -20.23
C PRO A 685 -9.83 -2.20 -19.74
N TYR A 686 -8.65 -2.80 -19.96
CA TYR A 686 -7.37 -2.21 -19.55
C TYR A 686 -6.68 -1.40 -20.65
N ALA A 687 -7.22 -1.37 -21.87
CA ALA A 687 -6.57 -0.71 -23.00
C ALA A 687 -6.37 0.79 -22.79
N ASN A 688 -7.19 1.45 -21.97
CA ASN A 688 -7.01 2.85 -21.55
C ASN A 688 -7.00 3.01 -20.01
N ALA A 689 -6.51 2.00 -19.30
CA ALA A 689 -6.44 2.04 -17.84
C ALA A 689 -5.49 3.14 -17.35
N SER A 690 -5.92 3.87 -16.32
CA SER A 690 -5.12 4.85 -15.57
C SER A 690 -4.92 4.36 -14.14
N GLY A 691 -5.66 4.89 -13.15
CA GLY A 691 -5.56 4.53 -11.73
C GLY A 691 -5.74 3.03 -11.45
N GLN A 692 -6.48 2.30 -12.30
CA GLN A 692 -6.62 0.84 -12.22
C GLN A 692 -5.25 0.11 -12.20
N MET A 693 -4.22 0.65 -12.87
CA MET A 693 -2.90 0.03 -12.90
C MET A 693 -2.11 0.18 -11.59
N GLN A 694 -2.55 1.04 -10.66
CA GLN A 694 -1.88 1.23 -9.37
C GLN A 694 -2.23 0.13 -8.35
N GLY A 695 -3.35 -0.57 -8.50
CA GLY A 695 -3.83 -1.50 -7.48
C GLY A 695 -4.50 -0.78 -6.30
N ILE A 696 -4.23 -1.24 -5.08
CA ILE A 696 -4.78 -0.69 -3.82
C ILE A 696 -3.66 -0.17 -2.92
N TYR A 697 -3.99 0.62 -1.90
CA TYR A 697 -3.01 1.34 -1.07
C TYR A 697 -2.07 2.24 -1.90
N ALA A 698 -2.65 2.94 -2.86
CA ALA A 698 -1.95 3.91 -3.71
C ALA A 698 -2.29 5.36 -3.29
N GLY A 699 -1.30 6.25 -3.40
CA GLY A 699 -1.46 7.69 -3.26
C GLY A 699 -1.61 8.37 -4.62
N GLN A 700 -1.62 9.71 -4.61
CA GLN A 700 -1.64 10.48 -5.84
C GLN A 700 -0.30 10.31 -6.59
N ALA A 701 -0.36 9.74 -7.79
CA ALA A 701 0.80 9.63 -8.67
C ALA A 701 1.07 10.96 -9.41
N PRO A 702 2.34 11.27 -9.77
CA PRO A 702 2.69 12.45 -10.55
C PRO A 702 2.03 12.45 -11.93
N TYR A 703 1.91 11.27 -12.52
CA TYR A 703 1.26 10.99 -13.79
C TYR A 703 0.97 9.49 -13.88
N ILE A 704 0.13 9.09 -14.84
CA ILE A 704 -0.04 7.68 -15.21
C ILE A 704 -0.10 7.62 -16.73
N ILE A 705 0.83 6.88 -17.35
CA ILE A 705 0.83 6.68 -18.80
C ILE A 705 -0.05 5.47 -19.13
N THR A 706 -1.22 5.72 -19.74
CA THR A 706 -2.13 4.63 -20.09
C THR A 706 -1.55 3.76 -21.21
N PRO A 707 -1.96 2.48 -21.34
CA PRO A 707 -1.53 1.64 -22.44
C PRO A 707 -1.92 2.22 -23.82
N LEU A 708 -3.06 2.92 -23.92
CA LEU A 708 -3.47 3.62 -25.13
C LEU A 708 -2.51 4.75 -25.48
N GLN A 709 -2.17 5.62 -24.53
CA GLN A 709 -1.22 6.72 -24.74
C GLN A 709 0.15 6.19 -25.19
N ALA A 710 0.65 5.14 -24.52
CA ALA A 710 1.90 4.50 -24.90
C ALA A 710 1.81 3.86 -26.29
N ALA A 711 0.67 3.25 -26.65
CA ALA A 711 0.49 2.69 -27.99
C ALA A 711 0.45 3.79 -29.07
N GLU A 712 -0.31 4.87 -28.87
CA GLU A 712 -0.40 5.98 -29.81
C GLU A 712 0.93 6.70 -30.00
N ALA A 713 1.81 6.69 -28.99
CA ALA A 713 3.18 7.20 -29.11
C ALA A 713 4.10 6.31 -29.97
N ASN A 714 3.73 5.04 -30.20
CA ASN A 714 4.59 4.04 -30.85
C ASN A 714 4.04 3.51 -32.19
N TRP A 715 2.75 3.68 -32.47
CA TRP A 715 2.12 3.28 -33.72
C TRP A 715 1.27 4.41 -34.30
N ASP A 716 1.44 4.68 -35.61
CA ASP A 716 0.70 5.73 -36.31
C ASP A 716 -0.80 5.42 -36.47
N ASN A 717 -1.21 4.15 -36.33
CA ASN A 717 -2.59 3.71 -36.55
C ASN A 717 -3.05 2.73 -35.46
N VAL A 718 -3.39 3.29 -34.31
CA VAL A 718 -4.05 2.57 -33.22
C VAL A 718 -5.56 2.71 -33.36
N LYS A 719 -6.26 1.58 -33.31
CA LYS A 719 -7.72 1.49 -33.21
C LYS A 719 -8.09 0.99 -31.84
N TYR A 720 -8.40 1.93 -30.95
CA TYR A 720 -8.94 1.61 -29.64
C TYR A 720 -10.39 1.17 -29.75
N ALA A 721 -10.76 0.14 -28.99
CA ALA A 721 -12.15 -0.19 -28.71
C ALA A 721 -12.28 -0.75 -27.29
N PHE A 722 -13.20 -0.21 -26.51
CA PHE A 722 -13.47 -0.70 -25.15
C PHE A 722 -13.78 -2.21 -25.12
N GLY A 723 -14.69 -2.66 -25.99
CA GLY A 723 -15.08 -4.06 -26.10
C GLY A 723 -16.00 -4.51 -24.96
N THR A 724 -15.49 -4.60 -23.74
CA THR A 724 -16.26 -4.95 -22.54
C THR A 724 -15.58 -4.48 -21.25
N GLY A 725 -16.35 -4.39 -20.16
CA GLY A 725 -15.83 -4.10 -18.82
C GLY A 725 -15.19 -5.31 -18.14
N VAL A 726 -14.44 -5.09 -17.07
CA VAL A 726 -13.74 -6.16 -16.32
C VAL A 726 -14.71 -7.27 -15.88
N ASN A 727 -15.84 -6.90 -15.26
CA ASN A 727 -16.90 -7.84 -14.88
C ASN A 727 -18.19 -7.66 -15.70
N GLY A 728 -18.06 -7.22 -16.95
CA GLY A 728 -19.21 -6.89 -17.79
C GLY A 728 -19.95 -8.11 -18.33
N SER A 729 -21.27 -8.00 -18.50
CA SER A 729 -22.10 -8.97 -19.25
C SER A 729 -22.67 -8.37 -20.55
N ASN A 730 -22.54 -7.06 -20.74
CA ASN A 730 -23.01 -6.34 -21.91
C ASN A 730 -22.13 -6.64 -23.13
N ILE A 731 -22.75 -7.01 -24.25
CA ILE A 731 -22.06 -7.35 -25.50
C ILE A 731 -22.15 -6.24 -26.56
N THR A 732 -22.76 -5.10 -26.24
CA THR A 732 -23.04 -4.00 -27.20
C THR A 732 -21.78 -3.54 -27.93
N PHE A 733 -20.68 -3.39 -27.20
CA PHE A 733 -19.40 -2.91 -27.75
C PHE A 733 -18.54 -4.01 -28.40
N PHE A 734 -18.98 -5.27 -28.42
CA PHE A 734 -18.27 -6.34 -29.11
C PHE A 734 -18.16 -6.06 -30.60
N SER A 735 -19.24 -5.54 -31.21
CA SER A 735 -19.29 -5.23 -32.63
C SER A 735 -18.20 -4.22 -33.03
N GLN A 736 -18.02 -3.16 -32.24
CA GLN A 736 -16.99 -2.14 -32.44
C GLN A 736 -15.57 -2.73 -32.27
N ALA A 737 -15.36 -3.56 -31.24
CA ALA A 737 -14.09 -4.26 -31.02
C ALA A 737 -13.73 -5.19 -32.20
N LEU A 738 -14.70 -5.95 -32.71
CA LEU A 738 -14.51 -6.82 -33.86
C LEU A 738 -14.22 -6.04 -35.15
N GLU A 739 -14.84 -4.87 -35.34
CA GLU A 739 -14.56 -4.02 -36.49
C GLU A 739 -13.16 -3.40 -36.42
N ALA A 740 -12.76 -2.89 -35.25
CA ALA A 740 -11.40 -2.42 -35.00
C ALA A 740 -10.38 -3.53 -35.33
N ALA A 741 -10.61 -4.74 -34.81
CA ALA A 741 -9.76 -5.90 -35.05
C ALA A 741 -9.68 -6.33 -36.53
N ARG A 742 -10.79 -6.30 -37.29
CA ARG A 742 -10.80 -6.61 -38.73
C ARG A 742 -9.97 -5.62 -39.53
N SER A 743 -9.98 -4.35 -39.13
CA SER A 743 -9.26 -3.27 -39.81
C SER A 743 -7.76 -3.23 -39.51
N ALA A 744 -7.30 -3.97 -38.49
CA ALA A 744 -5.93 -4.02 -38.00
C ALA A 744 -5.12 -5.21 -38.55
N ASP A 745 -3.80 -5.12 -38.41
CA ASP A 745 -2.85 -6.20 -38.73
C ASP A 745 -2.50 -7.05 -37.49
N LEU A 746 -2.74 -6.50 -36.29
CA LEU A 746 -2.46 -7.08 -34.98
C LEU A 746 -3.61 -6.74 -34.02
N ILE A 747 -3.99 -7.71 -33.18
CA ILE A 747 -4.91 -7.50 -32.07
C ILE A 747 -4.13 -7.62 -30.76
N ILE A 748 -4.26 -6.61 -29.91
CA ILE A 748 -3.77 -6.64 -28.53
C ILE A 748 -5.00 -6.50 -27.63
N TYR A 749 -5.35 -7.56 -26.92
CA TYR A 749 -6.39 -7.55 -25.92
C TYR A 749 -5.78 -7.30 -24.54
N MET A 750 -6.27 -6.29 -23.81
CA MET A 750 -5.81 -5.90 -22.49
C MET A 750 -6.96 -6.06 -21.49
N GLY A 751 -6.83 -7.03 -20.60
CA GLY A 751 -7.88 -7.37 -19.63
C GLY A 751 -7.32 -8.14 -18.44
N GLY A 752 -8.18 -8.79 -17.67
CA GLY A 752 -7.80 -9.51 -16.46
C GLY A 752 -8.73 -9.16 -15.33
N ILE A 753 -8.17 -8.89 -14.15
CA ILE A 753 -8.91 -8.45 -12.95
C ILE A 753 -8.39 -7.09 -12.48
N ASP A 754 -9.17 -6.39 -11.65
CA ASP A 754 -8.80 -5.13 -11.00
C ASP A 754 -9.36 -5.09 -9.57
N SER A 755 -9.26 -3.93 -8.91
CA SER A 755 -9.76 -3.74 -7.54
C SER A 755 -11.27 -3.94 -7.39
N THR A 756 -12.06 -3.92 -8.48
CA THR A 756 -13.50 -4.26 -8.42
C THR A 756 -13.75 -5.76 -8.23
N ILE A 757 -12.71 -6.59 -8.40
CA ILE A 757 -12.75 -8.05 -8.29
C ILE A 757 -11.97 -8.54 -7.08
N GLU A 758 -10.80 -7.97 -6.82
CA GLU A 758 -9.93 -8.28 -5.68
C GLU A 758 -9.53 -7.00 -4.94
N GLN A 759 -10.01 -6.82 -3.72
CA GLN A 759 -9.57 -5.71 -2.87
C GLN A 759 -9.67 -6.09 -1.40
N GLU A 760 -9.18 -5.21 -0.53
CA GLU A 760 -9.50 -5.28 0.89
C GLU A 760 -11.03 -5.37 1.10
N THR A 761 -11.47 -6.22 2.03
CA THR A 761 -12.87 -6.63 2.28
C THR A 761 -13.55 -7.44 1.16
N LEU A 762 -12.88 -7.71 0.03
CA LEU A 762 -13.45 -8.40 -1.12
C LEU A 762 -12.53 -9.51 -1.64
N ASP A 763 -12.75 -10.73 -1.16
CA ASP A 763 -12.21 -11.92 -1.81
C ASP A 763 -12.96 -12.24 -3.10
N ARG A 764 -12.22 -12.83 -4.04
CA ARG A 764 -12.78 -13.40 -5.26
C ARG A 764 -13.62 -14.63 -4.94
N LYS A 765 -14.70 -14.80 -5.69
CA LYS A 765 -15.59 -16.00 -5.60
C LYS A 765 -15.27 -17.08 -6.63
N SER A 766 -14.44 -16.75 -7.62
CA SER A 766 -14.02 -17.62 -8.72
C SER A 766 -12.57 -17.31 -9.08
N LEU A 767 -11.88 -18.26 -9.71
CA LEU A 767 -10.59 -18.02 -10.37
C LEU A 767 -10.73 -17.89 -11.89
N GLU A 768 -11.96 -17.93 -12.42
CA GLU A 768 -12.21 -17.67 -13.85
C GLU A 768 -11.94 -16.20 -14.18
N TRP A 769 -11.66 -15.94 -15.47
CA TRP A 769 -11.71 -14.58 -16.00
C TRP A 769 -13.12 -13.99 -15.80
N PRO A 770 -13.25 -12.76 -15.27
CA PRO A 770 -14.56 -12.20 -14.93
C PRO A 770 -15.35 -11.76 -16.17
N GLY A 771 -16.68 -11.65 -15.98
CA GLY A 771 -17.61 -11.21 -17.00
C GLY A 771 -17.57 -12.03 -18.29
N ASN A 772 -17.73 -11.34 -19.41
CA ASN A 772 -17.73 -11.90 -20.76
C ASN A 772 -16.41 -11.64 -21.52
N GLN A 773 -15.31 -11.37 -20.81
CA GLN A 773 -14.00 -11.09 -21.41
C GLN A 773 -13.52 -12.24 -22.32
N LEU A 774 -13.60 -13.48 -21.85
CA LEU A 774 -13.21 -14.65 -22.64
C LEU A 774 -14.11 -14.86 -23.87
N ASP A 775 -15.39 -14.47 -23.81
CA ASP A 775 -16.29 -14.55 -24.97
C ASP A 775 -15.83 -13.60 -26.09
N LEU A 776 -15.43 -12.38 -25.72
CA LEU A 776 -14.88 -11.41 -26.68
C LEU A 776 -13.55 -11.91 -27.25
N VAL A 777 -12.63 -12.39 -26.41
CA VAL A 777 -11.35 -12.96 -26.85
C VAL A 777 -11.57 -14.15 -27.79
N GLN A 778 -12.54 -15.01 -27.51
CA GLN A 778 -12.88 -16.13 -28.39
C GLN A 778 -13.36 -15.66 -29.76
N GLN A 779 -14.12 -14.57 -29.85
CA GLN A 779 -14.56 -13.99 -31.13
C GLN A 779 -13.39 -13.32 -31.88
N LEU A 780 -12.53 -12.58 -31.17
CA LEU A 780 -11.32 -11.98 -31.74
C LEU A 780 -10.38 -13.05 -32.32
N SER A 781 -10.18 -14.17 -31.63
CA SER A 781 -9.31 -15.26 -32.08
C SER A 781 -9.79 -15.96 -33.36
N LYS A 782 -11.05 -15.76 -33.76
CA LYS A 782 -11.62 -16.34 -35.00
C LYS A 782 -11.35 -15.48 -36.24
N LEU A 783 -10.76 -14.29 -36.09
CA LEU A 783 -10.53 -13.35 -37.20
C LEU A 783 -9.27 -13.67 -38.04
N GLY A 784 -8.46 -14.65 -37.64
CA GLY A 784 -7.23 -15.03 -38.35
C GLY A 784 -6.13 -13.96 -38.32
N LYS A 785 -6.16 -13.10 -37.30
CA LYS A 785 -5.15 -12.07 -37.03
C LYS A 785 -4.27 -12.52 -35.86
N PRO A 786 -2.98 -12.14 -35.81
CA PRO A 786 -2.17 -12.33 -34.62
C PRO A 786 -2.83 -11.65 -33.40
N LEU A 787 -2.91 -12.38 -32.30
CA LEU A 787 -3.58 -11.97 -31.08
C LEU A 787 -2.64 -12.13 -29.88
N ALA A 788 -2.30 -11.01 -29.25
CA ALA A 788 -1.63 -10.97 -27.96
C ALA A 788 -2.63 -10.63 -26.86
N ILE A 789 -2.55 -11.34 -25.73
CA ILE A 789 -3.28 -11.04 -24.49
C ILE A 789 -2.30 -10.40 -23.50
N VAL A 790 -2.69 -9.27 -22.92
CA VAL A 790 -2.02 -8.66 -21.77
C VAL A 790 -2.97 -8.80 -20.59
N GLN A 791 -2.58 -9.64 -19.62
CA GLN A 791 -3.33 -9.95 -18.41
C GLN A 791 -2.86 -9.09 -17.24
N PHE A 792 -3.75 -8.23 -16.75
CA PHE A 792 -3.57 -7.39 -15.57
C PHE A 792 -4.18 -8.05 -14.33
N GLY A 793 -3.79 -7.53 -13.15
CA GLY A 793 -4.31 -7.97 -11.86
C GLY A 793 -3.32 -8.84 -11.07
N GLY A 794 -3.43 -8.83 -9.75
CA GLY A 794 -2.49 -9.50 -8.85
C GLY A 794 -2.76 -11.00 -8.76
N GLY A 795 -3.97 -11.38 -8.37
CA GLY A 795 -4.41 -12.77 -8.33
C GLY A 795 -4.46 -13.40 -9.73
N GLN A 796 -4.00 -14.64 -9.86
CA GLN A 796 -4.05 -15.36 -11.12
C GLN A 796 -5.49 -15.72 -11.50
N VAL A 797 -5.81 -15.70 -12.79
CA VAL A 797 -7.06 -16.22 -13.38
C VAL A 797 -6.77 -17.47 -14.22
N ASP A 798 -7.75 -18.34 -14.42
CA ASP A 798 -7.59 -19.61 -15.14
C ASP A 798 -7.45 -19.40 -16.65
N ASP A 799 -6.21 -19.52 -17.15
CA ASP A 799 -5.87 -19.39 -18.57
C ASP A 799 -6.02 -20.67 -19.38
N THR A 800 -6.60 -21.75 -18.84
CA THR A 800 -6.72 -23.05 -19.53
C THR A 800 -7.28 -22.89 -20.95
N ALA A 801 -8.33 -22.07 -21.11
CA ALA A 801 -8.95 -21.81 -22.42
C ALA A 801 -8.03 -21.02 -23.37
N LEU A 802 -7.27 -20.04 -22.86
CA LEU A 802 -6.35 -19.21 -23.65
C LEU A 802 -5.10 -19.99 -24.08
N LEU A 803 -4.55 -20.81 -23.18
CA LEU A 803 -3.40 -21.66 -23.46
C LEU A 803 -3.74 -22.72 -24.52
N ALA A 804 -4.92 -23.33 -24.43
CA ALA A 804 -5.40 -24.33 -25.39
C ALA A 804 -5.77 -23.75 -26.77
N ASN A 805 -6.04 -22.44 -26.87
CA ASN A 805 -6.41 -21.79 -28.12
C ASN A 805 -5.17 -21.46 -28.97
N GLY A 806 -4.99 -22.16 -30.09
CA GLY A 806 -3.87 -21.94 -31.02
C GLY A 806 -3.89 -20.60 -31.75
N ASN A 807 -5.01 -19.86 -31.71
CA ASN A 807 -5.12 -18.52 -32.29
C ASN A 807 -4.84 -17.40 -31.27
N VAL A 808 -4.57 -17.76 -30.00
CA VAL A 808 -3.97 -16.85 -29.02
C VAL A 808 -2.47 -17.09 -29.06
N ASN A 809 -1.73 -16.12 -29.62
CA ASN A 809 -0.32 -16.29 -29.96
C ASN A 809 0.62 -15.99 -28.79
N ALA A 810 0.26 -14.99 -27.97
CA ALA A 810 1.03 -14.60 -26.80
C ALA A 810 0.14 -14.21 -25.62
N ILE A 811 0.63 -14.44 -24.41
CA ILE A 811 0.01 -14.00 -23.15
C ILE A 811 1.13 -13.41 -22.28
N LEU A 812 0.97 -12.15 -21.87
CA LEU A 812 1.87 -11.43 -20.97
C LEU A 812 1.10 -11.06 -19.71
N TRP A 813 1.54 -11.51 -18.53
CA TRP A 813 1.01 -11.06 -17.25
C TRP A 813 1.83 -9.88 -16.71
N THR A 814 1.14 -8.85 -16.24
CA THR A 814 1.78 -7.58 -15.83
C THR A 814 1.56 -7.23 -14.36
N GLY A 815 0.69 -7.97 -13.66
CA GLY A 815 0.17 -7.56 -12.36
C GLY A 815 -0.44 -6.16 -12.41
N TYR A 816 -0.04 -5.30 -11.48
CA TYR A 816 -0.38 -3.86 -11.43
C TYR A 816 0.88 -3.01 -11.67
N PRO A 817 1.13 -2.56 -12.92
CA PRO A 817 2.40 -1.95 -13.30
C PRO A 817 2.51 -0.43 -13.04
N SER A 818 1.46 0.19 -12.50
CA SER A 818 1.41 1.56 -12.00
C SER A 818 1.83 2.66 -13.00
N GLN A 819 2.49 3.74 -12.54
CA GLN A 819 2.60 5.03 -13.24
C GLN A 819 3.26 4.98 -14.63
N GLU A 820 4.23 4.09 -14.81
CA GLU A 820 4.97 3.86 -16.07
C GLU A 820 4.48 2.60 -16.79
N GLY A 821 3.39 2.00 -16.33
CA GLY A 821 2.92 0.69 -16.78
C GLY A 821 2.60 0.63 -18.27
N GLY A 822 1.98 1.68 -18.84
CA GLY A 822 1.71 1.73 -20.28
C GLY A 822 2.99 1.67 -21.12
N ASN A 823 4.00 2.47 -20.76
CA ASN A 823 5.30 2.48 -21.44
C ASN A 823 6.01 1.14 -21.30
N ALA A 824 6.06 0.59 -20.09
CA ALA A 824 6.69 -0.70 -19.80
C ALA A 824 6.04 -1.84 -20.61
N VAL A 825 4.71 -1.91 -20.65
CA VAL A 825 3.96 -2.93 -21.40
C VAL A 825 4.27 -2.83 -22.89
N VAL A 826 4.20 -1.63 -23.47
CA VAL A 826 4.44 -1.42 -24.90
C VAL A 826 5.90 -1.73 -25.27
N ASP A 827 6.86 -1.34 -24.43
CA ASP A 827 8.28 -1.63 -24.67
C ASP A 827 8.61 -3.11 -24.59
N VAL A 828 7.96 -3.87 -23.70
CA VAL A 828 8.04 -5.33 -23.68
C VAL A 828 7.44 -5.90 -24.95
N LEU A 829 6.21 -5.51 -25.32
CA LEU A 829 5.57 -5.99 -26.56
C LEU A 829 6.43 -5.73 -27.81
N LEU A 830 7.12 -4.59 -27.88
CA LEU A 830 8.03 -4.23 -28.97
C LEU A 830 9.41 -4.87 -28.90
N GLY A 831 9.77 -5.53 -27.79
CA GLY A 831 11.10 -6.13 -27.58
C GLY A 831 12.22 -5.14 -27.30
N ARG A 832 11.88 -3.92 -26.87
CA ARG A 832 12.87 -2.96 -26.34
C ARG A 832 13.35 -3.40 -24.96
N GLN A 833 12.44 -3.97 -24.18
CA GLN A 833 12.75 -4.74 -22.98
C GLN A 833 12.37 -6.19 -23.21
N ALA A 834 13.12 -7.12 -22.61
CA ALA A 834 12.81 -8.54 -22.65
C ALA A 834 12.25 -8.97 -21.29
N PRO A 835 11.09 -9.64 -21.24
CA PRO A 835 10.52 -10.11 -19.98
C PRO A 835 11.37 -11.25 -19.43
N ALA A 836 11.63 -11.20 -18.13
CA ALA A 836 12.32 -12.25 -17.37
C ALA A 836 11.74 -12.43 -15.96
N GLY A 837 10.58 -11.82 -15.69
CA GLY A 837 9.84 -12.06 -14.47
C GLY A 837 9.31 -13.49 -14.43
N ARG A 838 8.98 -13.96 -13.23
CA ARG A 838 8.38 -15.27 -12.98
C ARG A 838 7.16 -15.16 -12.09
N LEU A 839 6.19 -16.04 -12.27
CA LEU A 839 5.03 -16.11 -11.38
C LEU A 839 5.46 -16.37 -9.93
N THR A 840 4.98 -15.54 -9.01
CA THR A 840 5.19 -15.69 -7.56
C THR A 840 4.05 -16.42 -6.86
N THR A 841 3.04 -16.82 -7.63
CA THR A 841 1.92 -17.65 -7.21
C THR A 841 1.63 -18.71 -8.26
N THR A 842 1.01 -19.80 -7.83
CA THR A 842 0.54 -20.84 -8.74
C THR A 842 -0.75 -20.37 -9.43
N GLN A 843 -0.80 -20.48 -10.77
CA GLN A 843 -2.06 -20.33 -11.50
C GLN A 843 -2.83 -21.65 -11.42
N TYR A 844 -3.83 -21.68 -10.54
CA TYR A 844 -4.71 -22.83 -10.36
C TYR A 844 -5.81 -22.87 -11.42
N ALA A 845 -6.29 -24.07 -11.73
CA ALA A 845 -7.53 -24.22 -12.47
C ALA A 845 -8.71 -23.75 -11.61
N ALA A 846 -9.77 -23.22 -12.24
CA ALA A 846 -10.93 -22.70 -11.54
C ALA A 846 -11.60 -23.75 -10.63
N SER A 847 -11.50 -25.04 -10.96
CA SER A 847 -12.05 -26.12 -10.13
C SER A 847 -11.39 -26.26 -8.76
N TYR A 848 -10.18 -25.71 -8.55
CA TYR A 848 -9.43 -25.81 -7.29
C TYR A 848 -10.24 -25.35 -6.08
N ILE A 849 -11.01 -24.27 -6.23
CA ILE A 849 -11.78 -23.67 -5.12
C ILE A 849 -12.94 -24.56 -4.65
N ASN A 850 -13.31 -25.58 -5.44
CA ASN A 850 -14.34 -26.57 -5.06
C ASN A 850 -13.77 -27.64 -4.10
N GLU A 851 -12.45 -27.82 -4.08
CA GLU A 851 -11.76 -28.82 -3.26
C GLU A 851 -11.10 -28.21 -2.02
N VAL A 852 -10.95 -26.88 -2.01
CA VAL A 852 -10.23 -26.14 -0.97
C VAL A 852 -11.10 -25.03 -0.39
N SER A 853 -11.51 -25.21 0.88
CA SER A 853 -12.16 -24.16 1.66
C SER A 853 -11.18 -23.01 1.91
N ILE A 854 -11.60 -21.77 1.69
CA ILE A 854 -10.79 -20.58 2.00
C ILE A 854 -10.40 -20.51 3.49
N PHE A 855 -11.19 -21.15 4.36
CA PHE A 855 -10.95 -21.15 5.80
C PHE A 855 -9.98 -22.23 6.28
N ASN A 856 -9.53 -23.13 5.41
CA ASN A 856 -8.57 -24.16 5.78
C ASN A 856 -7.13 -23.64 5.64
N PRO A 857 -6.38 -23.44 6.74
CA PRO A 857 -4.99 -22.97 6.70
C PRO A 857 -3.97 -24.08 6.39
N ASP A 858 -4.38 -25.35 6.42
CA ASP A 858 -3.46 -26.49 6.28
C ASP A 858 -2.76 -26.46 4.91
N LEU A 859 -1.45 -26.69 4.90
CA LEU A 859 -0.71 -26.71 3.63
C LEU A 859 -0.72 -28.10 2.99
N ARG A 860 -0.60 -29.13 3.82
CA ARG A 860 -0.28 -30.50 3.42
C ARG A 860 -1.52 -31.24 2.91
N PRO A 861 -1.41 -32.04 1.84
CA PRO A 861 -2.52 -32.84 1.32
C PRO A 861 -2.88 -33.99 2.30
N ASN A 862 -4.15 -34.38 2.32
CA ASN A 862 -4.64 -35.47 3.18
C ASN A 862 -5.56 -36.49 2.45
N GLY A 863 -5.33 -36.71 1.16
CA GLY A 863 -6.04 -37.69 0.34
C GLY A 863 -7.31 -37.13 -0.31
N SER A 864 -8.14 -36.40 0.43
CA SER A 864 -9.29 -35.65 -0.11
C SER A 864 -8.99 -34.17 -0.36
N TYR A 865 -8.08 -33.62 0.43
CA TYR A 865 -7.56 -32.27 0.27
C TYR A 865 -6.30 -32.28 -0.59
N PRO A 866 -6.22 -31.49 -1.67
CA PRO A 866 -5.13 -31.57 -2.64
C PRO A 866 -3.84 -30.85 -2.19
N GLY A 867 -3.85 -30.16 -1.06
CA GLY A 867 -2.75 -29.31 -0.60
C GLY A 867 -2.77 -27.90 -1.21
N ARG A 868 -1.96 -27.00 -0.64
CA ARG A 868 -1.82 -25.59 -1.04
C ARG A 868 -0.42 -25.24 -1.49
N THR A 869 -0.30 -24.17 -2.26
CA THR A 869 0.96 -23.67 -2.86
C THR A 869 1.64 -24.69 -3.77
N TYR A 870 2.65 -24.27 -4.53
CA TYR A 870 3.48 -25.17 -5.33
C TYR A 870 4.20 -26.24 -4.48
N LYS A 871 4.45 -25.95 -3.19
CA LYS A 871 5.18 -26.85 -2.28
C LYS A 871 4.39 -28.12 -1.98
N TRP A 872 3.06 -28.07 -1.95
CA TRP A 872 2.22 -29.18 -1.50
C TRP A 872 1.05 -29.55 -2.41
N PHE A 873 0.68 -28.69 -3.36
CA PHE A 873 -0.42 -28.99 -4.27
C PHE A 873 -0.12 -30.23 -5.11
N THR A 874 -1.02 -31.21 -5.06
CA THR A 874 -0.89 -32.51 -5.73
C THR A 874 -1.64 -32.56 -7.07
N GLY A 875 -2.47 -31.56 -7.36
CA GLY A 875 -3.10 -31.39 -8.66
C GLY A 875 -2.15 -30.83 -9.72
N LYS A 876 -2.67 -30.62 -10.93
CA LYS A 876 -1.91 -30.01 -12.03
C LYS A 876 -2.18 -28.50 -12.08
N PRO A 877 -1.18 -27.64 -11.88
CA PRO A 877 -1.36 -26.20 -12.07
C PRO A 877 -1.59 -25.90 -13.56
N VAL A 878 -2.31 -24.81 -13.86
CA VAL A 878 -2.41 -24.28 -15.23
C VAL A 878 -1.04 -23.78 -15.64
N LEU A 879 -0.43 -22.95 -14.79
CA LEU A 879 0.98 -22.58 -14.83
C LEU A 879 1.56 -22.63 -13.40
N PRO A 880 2.71 -23.27 -13.18
CA PRO A 880 3.29 -23.41 -11.85
C PRO A 880 3.93 -22.11 -11.35
N PHE A 881 4.05 -21.97 -10.02
CA PHE A 881 4.98 -21.01 -9.40
C PHE A 881 6.36 -21.06 -10.07
N GLY A 882 6.98 -19.90 -10.26
CA GLY A 882 8.29 -19.76 -10.91
C GLY A 882 8.27 -19.87 -12.45
N PHE A 883 7.08 -20.02 -13.06
CA PHE A 883 6.95 -20.03 -14.52
C PHE A 883 7.16 -18.63 -15.13
N GLY A 884 7.86 -18.58 -16.27
CA GLY A 884 8.05 -17.38 -17.07
C GLY A 884 8.93 -17.67 -18.28
N LEU A 885 8.51 -17.24 -19.46
CA LEU A 885 9.26 -17.39 -20.70
C LEU A 885 10.16 -16.16 -20.96
N SER A 886 11.15 -16.33 -21.83
CA SER A 886 12.03 -15.26 -22.32
C SER A 886 11.93 -15.12 -23.85
N TYR A 887 12.35 -13.97 -24.38
CA TYR A 887 12.54 -13.77 -25.83
C TYR A 887 13.80 -14.44 -26.38
N THR A 888 14.61 -15.05 -25.52
CA THR A 888 15.82 -15.77 -25.91
C THR A 888 15.90 -17.12 -25.19
N THR A 889 16.92 -17.90 -25.52
CA THR A 889 17.23 -19.17 -24.86
C THR A 889 18.51 -19.06 -24.07
N PHE A 890 18.60 -19.84 -22.98
CA PHE A 890 19.77 -19.86 -22.10
C PHE A 890 20.30 -21.28 -21.94
N ASN A 891 21.61 -21.38 -21.76
CA ASN A 891 22.28 -22.59 -21.30
C ASN A 891 22.99 -22.29 -19.97
N LEU A 892 22.86 -23.20 -19.01
CA LEU A 892 23.34 -23.03 -17.65
C LEU A 892 24.43 -24.07 -17.35
N SER A 893 25.42 -23.67 -16.55
CA SER A 893 26.43 -24.60 -16.03
C SER A 893 26.93 -24.18 -14.66
N TRP A 894 27.16 -25.16 -13.78
CA TRP A 894 27.82 -24.92 -12.49
C TRP A 894 29.25 -24.43 -12.73
N CYS A 895 29.68 -23.47 -11.92
CA CYS A 895 31.05 -22.99 -11.91
C CYS A 895 31.55 -22.85 -10.46
N GLY A 896 32.86 -22.73 -10.29
CA GLY A 896 33.46 -22.70 -8.95
C GLY A 896 33.62 -24.09 -8.33
N LYS A 897 33.51 -24.19 -7.00
CA LYS A 897 33.74 -25.44 -6.27
C LYS A 897 32.54 -26.38 -6.45
N PRO A 898 32.75 -27.66 -6.82
CA PRO A 898 31.65 -28.60 -6.93
C PRO A 898 31.00 -28.84 -5.57
N LEU A 899 29.69 -29.05 -5.61
CA LEU A 899 28.93 -29.56 -4.46
C LEU A 899 29.53 -30.91 -4.04
N GLN A 900 29.72 -31.12 -2.73
CA GLN A 900 30.18 -32.41 -2.23
C GLN A 900 29.04 -33.41 -2.31
N GLN A 901 29.38 -34.68 -2.56
CA GLN A 901 28.37 -35.73 -2.63
C GLN A 901 27.70 -36.01 -1.28
N SER A 902 28.40 -35.75 -0.17
CA SER A 902 27.91 -36.02 1.18
C SER A 902 28.45 -35.01 2.18
N TYR A 903 27.61 -34.57 3.11
CA TYR A 903 27.96 -33.67 4.21
C TYR A 903 27.51 -34.27 5.53
N ASN A 904 28.40 -34.27 6.53
CA ASN A 904 28.00 -34.62 7.89
C ASN A 904 27.29 -33.43 8.54
N ILE A 905 26.05 -33.63 9.02
CA ILE A 905 25.20 -32.57 9.60
C ILE A 905 25.91 -31.84 10.73
N LYS A 906 26.64 -32.56 11.60
CA LYS A 906 27.36 -31.96 12.73
C LYS A 906 28.39 -30.92 12.26
N ASN A 907 29.10 -31.21 11.17
CA ASN A 907 30.17 -30.35 10.66
C ASN A 907 29.64 -29.08 9.99
N LEU A 908 28.35 -29.02 9.65
CA LEU A 908 27.73 -27.83 9.07
C LEU A 908 27.76 -26.63 10.03
N PHE A 909 27.87 -26.90 11.32
CA PHE A 909 27.83 -25.89 12.39
C PHE A 909 29.21 -25.49 12.91
N ASP A 910 30.30 -26.08 12.40
CA ASP A 910 31.68 -25.83 12.85
C ASP A 910 32.14 -24.38 12.61
N LYS A 911 31.51 -23.69 11.65
CA LYS A 911 31.82 -22.30 11.28
C LYS A 911 31.03 -21.26 12.08
N ARG A 912 30.37 -21.65 13.18
CA ARG A 912 29.60 -20.70 14.00
C ARG A 912 30.51 -19.56 14.48
N GLN A 913 30.29 -18.37 13.93
CA GLN A 913 30.97 -17.16 14.38
C GLN A 913 30.19 -16.53 15.53
N HIS A 914 30.91 -16.07 16.54
CA HIS A 914 30.38 -15.22 17.61
C HIS A 914 30.61 -13.76 17.21
N HIS A 915 29.55 -13.06 16.79
CA HIS A 915 29.57 -11.61 16.63
C HIS A 915 28.92 -10.96 17.85
N GLY A 916 29.74 -10.39 18.75
CA GLY A 916 29.24 -9.78 19.99
C GLY A 916 28.77 -10.79 21.03
N SER A 917 27.79 -10.40 21.86
CA SER A 917 27.27 -11.16 23.00
C SER A 917 26.19 -12.20 22.66
N LYS A 918 25.54 -12.12 21.50
CA LYS A 918 24.53 -13.09 21.03
C LYS A 918 25.10 -13.96 19.91
N PRO A 919 24.97 -15.29 19.97
CA PRO A 919 25.46 -16.15 18.89
C PRO A 919 24.59 -16.02 17.64
N THR A 920 25.20 -16.11 16.46
CA THR A 920 24.48 -16.15 15.16
C THR A 920 23.41 -17.26 15.17
N PRO A 921 22.14 -16.96 14.78
CA PRO A 921 21.08 -17.97 14.67
C PRO A 921 21.46 -19.10 13.71
N LEU A 922 21.23 -20.36 14.10
CA LEU A 922 21.75 -21.52 13.37
C LEU A 922 21.16 -21.66 11.96
N ASP A 923 19.88 -21.31 11.78
CA ASP A 923 19.17 -21.30 10.51
C ASP A 923 19.75 -20.29 9.50
N THR A 924 20.42 -19.24 9.98
CA THR A 924 21.02 -18.21 9.12
C THR A 924 22.43 -18.54 8.66
N LEU A 925 23.06 -19.60 9.21
CA LEU A 925 24.42 -19.97 8.85
C LEU A 925 24.51 -20.35 7.35
N PRO A 926 25.59 -19.96 6.65
CA PRO A 926 25.78 -20.31 5.27
C PRO A 926 26.10 -21.80 5.13
N PHE A 927 25.45 -22.49 4.20
CA PHE A 927 25.75 -23.88 3.84
C PHE A 927 26.70 -23.93 2.64
N VAL A 928 26.19 -23.57 1.46
CA VAL A 928 26.93 -23.57 0.20
C VAL A 928 26.44 -22.44 -0.70
N THR A 929 27.36 -21.92 -1.51
CA THR A 929 27.04 -21.02 -2.62
C THR A 929 27.25 -21.80 -3.92
N LEU A 930 26.21 -21.88 -4.73
CA LEU A 930 26.28 -22.46 -6.06
C LEU A 930 26.40 -21.36 -7.11
N SER A 931 27.62 -21.11 -7.56
CA SER A 931 27.87 -20.18 -8.66
C SER A 931 27.44 -20.81 -9.98
N THR A 932 26.58 -20.11 -10.72
CA THR A 932 26.00 -20.60 -11.97
C THR A 932 26.33 -19.63 -13.10
N THR A 933 26.94 -20.15 -14.16
CA THR A 933 27.14 -19.40 -15.40
C THR A 933 25.91 -19.55 -16.27
N ILE A 934 25.27 -18.43 -16.61
CA ILE A 934 24.12 -18.31 -17.48
C ILE A 934 24.62 -17.76 -18.82
N THR A 935 24.49 -18.53 -19.88
CA THR A 935 24.91 -18.15 -21.23
C THR A 935 23.69 -17.95 -22.11
N ASN A 936 23.55 -16.78 -22.70
CA ASN A 936 22.49 -16.53 -23.67
C ASN A 936 22.87 -17.16 -25.01
N THR A 937 22.08 -18.16 -25.43
CA THR A 937 22.30 -18.93 -26.67
C THR A 937 21.39 -18.52 -27.82
N GLY A 938 20.44 -17.61 -27.57
CA GLY A 938 19.55 -17.08 -28.59
C GLY A 938 20.06 -15.77 -29.20
N ASN A 939 19.14 -14.94 -29.66
CA ASN A 939 19.40 -13.76 -30.49
C ASN A 939 18.89 -12.43 -29.90
N HIS A 940 18.30 -12.44 -28.71
CA HIS A 940 17.86 -11.24 -28.00
C HIS A 940 18.60 -11.08 -26.69
N THR A 941 19.02 -9.86 -26.35
CA THR A 941 19.51 -9.54 -25.00
C THR A 941 18.35 -9.70 -24.01
N SER A 942 18.57 -10.39 -22.91
CA SER A 942 17.55 -10.61 -21.89
C SER A 942 18.20 -10.81 -20.52
N ASP A 943 17.46 -10.44 -19.49
CA ASP A 943 17.70 -10.90 -18.13
C ASP A 943 17.38 -12.41 -18.02
N PHE A 944 17.85 -13.02 -16.94
CA PHE A 944 17.46 -14.36 -16.52
C PHE A 944 17.40 -14.47 -14.99
N SER A 945 16.22 -14.72 -14.45
CA SER A 945 16.01 -14.93 -13.02
C SER A 945 16.22 -16.41 -12.70
N ALA A 946 17.28 -16.85 -12.05
CA ALA A 946 17.47 -18.27 -11.70
C ALA A 946 16.76 -18.59 -10.37
N LEU A 947 15.81 -19.54 -10.36
CA LEU A 947 15.16 -20.00 -9.12
C LEU A 947 15.67 -21.40 -8.76
N LEU A 948 16.35 -21.52 -7.63
CA LEU A 948 16.91 -22.78 -7.16
C LEU A 948 15.96 -23.46 -6.19
N PHE A 949 15.37 -24.57 -6.64
CA PHE A 949 14.50 -25.41 -5.82
C PHE A 949 15.27 -26.55 -5.17
N LEU A 950 14.88 -26.89 -3.94
CA LEU A 950 15.34 -28.04 -3.18
C LEU A 950 14.18 -29.04 -3.03
N SER A 951 14.49 -30.33 -3.09
CA SER A 951 13.53 -31.42 -2.87
C SER A 951 14.20 -32.61 -2.20
N THR A 952 13.40 -33.43 -1.52
CA THR A 952 13.82 -34.69 -0.90
C THR A 952 12.66 -35.67 -0.87
N SER A 953 12.96 -36.97 -0.90
CA SER A 953 11.97 -38.04 -0.78
C SER A 953 12.18 -38.92 0.45
N ASN A 954 13.19 -38.63 1.28
CA ASN A 954 13.56 -39.48 2.43
C ASN A 954 14.17 -38.74 3.63
N ALA A 955 14.33 -37.41 3.58
CA ALA A 955 14.87 -36.64 4.70
C ALA A 955 13.75 -35.95 5.49
N GLY A 956 13.55 -36.34 6.76
CA GLY A 956 12.54 -35.78 7.66
C GLY A 956 11.15 -36.44 7.53
N PRO A 957 10.13 -35.90 8.22
CA PRO A 957 8.81 -36.53 8.29
C PRO A 957 8.08 -36.51 6.93
N ALA A 958 7.22 -37.51 6.69
CA ALA A 958 6.25 -37.49 5.62
C ALA A 958 5.02 -36.65 6.02
N PRO A 959 4.23 -36.10 5.06
CA PRO A 959 4.47 -36.12 3.62
C PRO A 959 5.69 -35.28 3.22
N TYR A 960 6.31 -35.63 2.09
CA TYR A 960 7.41 -34.86 1.52
C TYR A 960 6.86 -33.77 0.59
N PRO A 961 7.41 -32.54 0.63
CA PRO A 961 6.99 -31.48 -0.28
C PRO A 961 7.40 -31.83 -1.72
N ASN A 962 6.67 -31.30 -2.70
CA ASN A 962 7.03 -31.41 -4.12
C ASN A 962 8.45 -30.88 -4.35
N LYS A 963 8.69 -29.66 -3.84
CA LYS A 963 9.96 -28.92 -3.78
C LYS A 963 9.72 -27.61 -3.02
N TRP A 964 10.78 -26.91 -2.63
CA TRP A 964 10.70 -25.56 -2.07
C TRP A 964 11.85 -24.69 -2.54
N LEU A 965 11.65 -23.38 -2.60
CA LEU A 965 12.65 -22.41 -3.03
C LEU A 965 13.74 -22.31 -1.95
N ALA A 966 14.99 -22.48 -2.36
CA ALA A 966 16.16 -22.43 -1.46
C ALA A 966 17.07 -21.24 -1.76
N SER A 967 17.00 -20.68 -2.98
CA SER A 967 17.74 -19.50 -3.39
C SER A 967 17.20 -18.96 -4.71
N TYR A 968 17.49 -17.70 -5.02
CA TYR A 968 17.31 -17.16 -6.37
C TYR A 968 18.29 -16.01 -6.62
N ALA A 969 18.50 -15.67 -7.90
CA ALA A 969 19.29 -14.53 -8.32
C ALA A 969 18.90 -14.10 -9.74
N ARG A 970 19.11 -12.83 -10.09
CA ARG A 970 18.85 -12.31 -11.44
C ARG A 970 20.16 -11.94 -12.15
N ALA A 971 20.36 -12.49 -13.35
CA ALA A 971 21.35 -12.02 -14.30
C ALA A 971 20.74 -10.93 -15.17
N HIS A 972 21.44 -9.82 -15.38
CA HIS A 972 20.91 -8.65 -16.06
C HIS A 972 21.55 -8.44 -17.43
N GLY A 973 20.73 -8.18 -18.45
CA GLY A 973 21.18 -7.74 -19.76
C GLY A 973 22.15 -8.69 -20.45
N VAL A 974 21.96 -10.01 -20.30
CA VAL A 974 22.86 -11.00 -20.89
C VAL A 974 22.69 -10.96 -22.41
N ALA A 975 23.67 -10.38 -23.12
CA ALA A 975 23.62 -10.24 -24.57
C ALA A 975 23.82 -11.60 -25.30
N PRO A 976 23.36 -11.75 -26.55
CA PRO A 976 23.56 -12.97 -27.34
C PRO A 976 25.01 -13.44 -27.39
N GLY A 977 25.23 -14.72 -27.07
CA GLY A 977 26.55 -15.35 -27.01
C GLY A 977 27.42 -14.92 -25.82
N GLN A 978 26.92 -14.06 -24.94
CA GLN A 978 27.60 -13.68 -23.69
C GLN A 978 27.13 -14.53 -22.52
N SER A 979 27.93 -14.52 -21.45
CA SER A 979 27.63 -15.23 -20.21
C SER A 979 27.75 -14.30 -19.01
N GLN A 980 26.92 -14.53 -18.01
CA GLN A 980 27.02 -13.90 -16.69
C GLN A 980 27.04 -15.00 -15.62
N THR A 981 27.76 -14.77 -14.53
CA THR A 981 27.74 -15.65 -13.36
C THR A 981 26.88 -15.02 -12.28
N VAL A 982 26.02 -15.83 -11.66
CA VAL A 982 25.24 -15.47 -10.47
C VAL A 982 25.53 -16.46 -9.35
N ASP A 983 25.45 -15.99 -8.11
CA ASP A 983 25.68 -16.81 -6.92
C ASP A 983 24.34 -17.14 -6.24
N LEU A 984 24.04 -18.43 -6.14
CA LEU A 984 22.86 -18.95 -5.45
C LEU A 984 23.26 -19.40 -4.05
N ASN A 985 23.01 -18.55 -3.06
CA ASN A 985 23.37 -18.79 -1.66
C ASN A 985 22.30 -19.63 -0.95
N ILE A 986 22.72 -20.73 -0.35
CA ILE A 986 21.88 -21.62 0.44
C ILE A 986 22.30 -21.52 1.91
N SER A 987 21.34 -21.25 2.79
CA SER A 987 21.55 -21.28 4.25
C SER A 987 21.19 -22.65 4.84
N ILE A 988 21.61 -22.89 6.07
CA ILE A 988 21.21 -24.08 6.82
C ILE A 988 19.69 -24.13 7.02
N GLY A 989 19.04 -23.00 7.27
CA GLY A 989 17.59 -22.90 7.38
C GLY A 989 16.86 -23.31 6.10
N SER A 990 17.47 -23.09 4.93
CA SER A 990 16.92 -23.54 3.65
C SER A 990 16.86 -25.06 3.52
N LEU A 991 17.67 -25.80 4.29
CA LEU A 991 17.67 -27.26 4.34
C LEU A 991 16.70 -27.82 5.41
N ALA A 992 16.35 -26.99 6.39
CA ALA A 992 15.60 -27.43 7.55
C ALA A 992 14.12 -27.66 7.21
N ARG A 993 13.53 -28.66 7.86
CA ARG A 993 12.10 -28.96 7.80
C ARG A 993 11.56 -29.02 9.23
N ALA A 994 10.31 -28.63 9.44
CA ALA A 994 9.69 -28.74 10.76
C ALA A 994 9.27 -30.18 11.03
N ASP A 995 9.42 -30.60 12.28
CA ASP A 995 8.78 -31.80 12.81
C ASP A 995 7.30 -31.54 13.17
N GLU A 996 6.61 -32.56 13.71
CA GLU A 996 5.22 -32.42 14.18
C GLU A 996 5.06 -31.43 15.32
N ASN A 997 6.16 -31.09 16.02
CA ASN A 997 6.15 -30.08 17.06
C ASN A 997 6.50 -28.69 16.51
N GLY A 998 6.80 -28.53 15.21
CA GLY A 998 7.24 -27.27 14.64
C GLY A 998 8.74 -26.96 14.84
N ASP A 999 9.53 -27.86 15.42
CA ASP A 999 10.98 -27.64 15.58
C ASP A 999 11.66 -27.79 14.20
N LEU A 1000 12.29 -26.73 13.70
CA LEU A 1000 13.02 -26.76 12.43
C LEU A 1000 14.31 -27.56 12.59
N THR A 1001 14.40 -28.64 11.82
CA THR A 1001 15.44 -29.66 11.94
C THR A 1001 16.08 -29.93 10.59
N VAL A 1002 17.41 -29.99 10.58
CA VAL A 1002 18.18 -30.49 9.44
C VAL A 1002 18.22 -32.01 9.53
N TYR A 1003 17.63 -32.70 8.56
CA TYR A 1003 17.50 -34.15 8.55
C TYR A 1003 18.52 -34.83 7.63
N PRO A 1004 19.02 -36.01 8.01
CA PRO A 1004 19.80 -36.84 7.11
C PRO A 1004 18.93 -37.40 5.97
N GLY A 1005 19.52 -37.60 4.80
CA GLY A 1005 18.85 -38.13 3.62
C GLY A 1005 19.39 -37.51 2.32
N ASN A 1006 18.73 -37.84 1.22
CA ASN A 1006 19.10 -37.39 -0.11
C ASN A 1006 18.35 -36.12 -0.48
N TYR A 1007 19.08 -35.18 -1.06
CA TYR A 1007 18.57 -33.90 -1.48
C TYR A 1007 18.91 -33.65 -2.95
N LYS A 1008 17.96 -33.07 -3.68
CA LYS A 1008 18.12 -32.65 -5.06
C LYS A 1008 17.89 -31.16 -5.18
N LEU A 1009 18.84 -30.48 -5.79
CA LEU A 1009 18.78 -29.10 -6.21
C LEU A 1009 18.50 -29.02 -7.71
N ALA A 1010 17.58 -28.15 -8.11
CA ALA A 1010 17.22 -27.93 -9.51
C ALA A 1010 16.95 -26.45 -9.78
N ILE A 1011 17.54 -25.90 -10.83
CA ILE A 1011 17.21 -24.55 -11.31
C ILE A 1011 15.96 -24.64 -12.20
N ASP A 1012 14.96 -23.83 -11.85
CA ASP A 1012 13.66 -23.68 -12.48
C ASP A 1012 12.75 -24.93 -12.47
N ASN A 1013 11.54 -24.78 -13.02
CA ASN A 1013 10.56 -25.86 -13.16
C ASN A 1013 11.00 -26.96 -14.14
N ASP A 1014 11.78 -26.60 -15.17
CA ASP A 1014 12.26 -27.51 -16.20
C ASP A 1014 13.58 -28.21 -15.81
N GLU A 1015 14.05 -28.00 -14.58
CA GLU A 1015 15.29 -28.58 -14.04
C GLU A 1015 16.51 -28.34 -14.96
N LEU A 1016 16.66 -27.11 -15.46
CA LEU A 1016 17.67 -26.72 -16.45
C LEU A 1016 19.10 -27.10 -16.05
N LEU A 1017 19.35 -27.16 -14.75
CA LEU A 1017 20.60 -27.62 -14.16
C LEU A 1017 20.33 -28.21 -12.78
N THR A 1018 20.88 -29.40 -12.51
CA THR A 1018 20.64 -30.14 -11.27
C THR A 1018 21.94 -30.50 -10.53
N ALA A 1019 21.82 -30.69 -9.23
CA ALA A 1019 22.86 -31.24 -8.37
C ALA A 1019 22.22 -32.06 -7.25
N GLU A 1020 22.89 -33.13 -6.82
CA GLU A 1020 22.42 -34.00 -5.74
C GLU A 1020 23.50 -34.12 -4.66
N PHE A 1021 23.05 -34.23 -3.42
CA PHE A 1021 23.91 -34.46 -2.26
C PHE A 1021 23.17 -35.21 -1.16
N GLU A 1022 23.93 -35.82 -0.26
CA GLU A 1022 23.43 -36.50 0.91
C GLU A 1022 23.81 -35.73 2.18
N LEU A 1023 22.87 -35.60 3.12
CA LEU A 1023 23.19 -35.24 4.51
C LEU A 1023 23.25 -36.51 5.35
N VAL A 1024 24.33 -36.68 6.12
CA VAL A 1024 24.56 -37.86 6.96
C VAL A 1024 24.78 -37.48 8.43
N GLY A 1025 24.55 -38.43 9.33
CA GLY A 1025 24.66 -38.24 10.77
C GLY A 1025 23.31 -38.01 11.44
N GLU A 1026 23.35 -37.59 12.70
CA GLU A 1026 22.13 -37.35 13.48
C GLU A 1026 21.45 -36.03 13.07
N PRO A 1027 20.11 -35.96 13.08
CA PRO A 1027 19.39 -34.73 12.83
C PRO A 1027 19.73 -33.65 13.88
N VAL A 1028 19.73 -32.39 13.47
CA VAL A 1028 20.02 -31.25 14.35
C VAL A 1028 18.90 -30.23 14.27
N ILE A 1029 18.31 -29.92 15.42
CA ILE A 1029 17.34 -28.81 15.57
C ILE A 1029 18.11 -27.50 15.46
N VAL A 1030 17.72 -26.67 14.49
CA VAL A 1030 18.32 -25.36 14.24
C VAL A 1030 17.47 -24.21 14.77
N ASP A 1031 16.19 -24.48 15.00
CA ASP A 1031 15.25 -23.54 15.59
C ASP A 1031 14.10 -24.28 16.27
N ARG A 1032 13.58 -23.74 17.37
CA ARG A 1032 12.45 -24.34 18.09
C ARG A 1032 11.25 -23.43 17.97
N LEU A 1033 10.09 -24.01 17.67
CA LEU A 1033 8.84 -23.25 17.73
C LEU A 1033 8.54 -22.88 19.18
N THR A 1034 8.20 -21.61 19.43
CA THR A 1034 7.67 -21.15 20.72
C THR A 1034 6.48 -22.02 21.12
N ARG A 1035 6.48 -22.53 22.35
CA ARG A 1035 5.41 -23.37 22.87
C ARG A 1035 4.34 -22.49 23.49
N GLN A 1036 3.08 -22.76 23.16
CA GLN A 1036 1.96 -22.05 23.77
C GLN A 1036 1.93 -22.34 25.28
N GLY A 1037 1.95 -21.27 26.07
CA GLY A 1037 1.84 -21.33 27.52
C GLY A 1037 0.39 -21.42 27.99
N VAL A 1038 0.22 -21.36 29.31
CA VAL A 1038 -1.08 -21.11 29.95
C VAL A 1038 -1.07 -19.66 30.39
N TYR A 1039 -2.03 -18.88 29.88
CA TYR A 1039 -2.13 -17.45 30.16
C TYR A 1039 -3.27 -17.18 31.14
N GLU A 1040 -2.99 -16.39 32.17
CA GLU A 1040 -3.97 -15.94 33.14
C GLU A 1040 -4.45 -14.53 32.78
N TYR A 1041 -5.72 -14.40 32.42
CA TYR A 1041 -6.32 -13.10 32.10
C TYR A 1041 -6.84 -12.43 33.37
N THR A 1042 -6.73 -11.10 33.42
CA THR A 1042 -7.26 -10.27 34.50
C THR A 1042 -8.79 -10.15 34.51
N VAL A 1043 -9.43 -10.65 33.46
CA VAL A 1043 -10.87 -10.61 33.20
C VAL A 1043 -11.34 -11.99 32.73
N PRO A 1044 -12.64 -12.32 32.84
CA PRO A 1044 -13.18 -13.51 32.20
C PRO A 1044 -12.94 -13.48 30.68
N VAL A 1045 -12.52 -14.61 30.11
CA VAL A 1045 -12.36 -14.76 28.66
C VAL A 1045 -13.04 -16.02 28.15
N HIS A 1046 -13.51 -15.97 26.90
CA HIS A 1046 -14.18 -17.06 26.21
C HIS A 1046 -13.40 -17.46 24.97
N TYR A 1047 -12.87 -18.69 24.97
CA TYR A 1047 -12.25 -19.24 23.78
C TYR A 1047 -13.34 -19.60 22.76
N ASN A 1048 -13.12 -19.23 21.49
CA ASN A 1048 -14.05 -19.61 20.43
C ASN A 1048 -14.16 -21.15 20.37
N ALA A 1049 -15.40 -21.68 20.41
CA ALA A 1049 -15.73 -23.09 20.68
C ALA A 1049 -15.21 -24.11 19.65
N SER A 1050 -14.50 -23.65 18.62
CA SER A 1050 -13.79 -24.47 17.63
C SER A 1050 -12.38 -24.89 18.06
N ALA A 1051 -11.89 -24.38 19.20
CA ALA A 1051 -10.58 -24.69 19.77
C ALA A 1051 -10.60 -26.07 20.46
N ASN A 1052 -10.34 -27.15 19.72
CA ASN A 1052 -9.72 -28.31 20.34
C ASN A 1052 -8.29 -27.89 20.71
N LEU A 1053 -8.08 -27.56 21.98
CA LEU A 1053 -6.75 -27.38 22.56
C LEU A 1053 -5.91 -28.64 22.24
N VAL A 1054 -4.81 -28.47 21.49
CA VAL A 1054 -3.83 -29.54 21.19
C VAL A 1054 -2.75 -29.54 22.24
#